data_AF-A0A3M6Z478-F1
#
_entry.id   AF-A0A3M6Z478-F1
#
_cell.length_a   1.000
_cell.length_b   1.000
_cell.length_c   1.000
_cell.angle_alpha   90.00
_cell.angle_beta   90.00
_cell.angle_gamma   90.00
#
_symmetry.space_group_name_H-M   'P 1'
#
loop_
_entity.id
_entity.type
_entity.pdbx_description
1 polymer ?
#
loop_
_entity_poly.entity_id
_entity_poly.type
_entity_poly.pdbx_seq_one_letter_code
_entity_poly.pdbx_strand_id
1 'polypeptide(L)'
;MLVVVSYLHLIEMRLSTLTSLCLSAGAWAALNATENDERLTLANDRLYASVNKATGAIDLLALDGQNLLGPDEFQKPTADDPSGSNQNGFGPYLDCYCTPEGFYRPGSYEPEYTLLSGNDSSGEPWGGVVLSEVYPSTGQRLEQYWFLRESETGLHMFSRVAYYNETTPFLRNLQELRTLFRPSSPLWTHLSTNEQQYAPLPYANPAALVDGRTSNATTVQDATWLLHNESDPYVIQESDTWQDHKVHGFFGDGTYSDDGSTYGAWLVMNTIDTYFGGPLHSDLTVDGIVYNYIVPNITDGFDRTFGPQYYHFNKGSSAATLQDLRQDALQYASPTWNVDFYDSIAPHVPNYVPSSERGSWEGKIKLPHGAGHPIAVLSQNGVDFQDNVFDTEAYQYWADVDEHTGKVEIPRVKADTYRLTVYAEGIFGQYVQDDVVVEAGKTSKTKVHWKEESAGKELWRIGTPDKSSGEYRHGYERDPTHPLHPEEYRIYWGAYDYHEDFPEGVTFRVGESDVGDDLNYIHWSVYGGKGSLREDPYCGDGDVNNWTVLFDVSKHALHKKSEATLTVQLSGAKTAAGNTDVFNASEPYIDLPYTVVINGYEQPSWIIPWNQSSSCGVRSAVICYNIAHKFTFDAGLLQSGENELILSLPYNATDYESALLPTSTYVQYDALRLEVK
;
A
#
# COMPACT_ATOMS: atom_id res chain seq x y z
N MET A 1 40.02 17.06 -49.33
CA MET A 1 40.79 16.84 -50.55
C MET A 1 40.37 15.47 -51.10
N LEU A 2 39.22 15.43 -51.78
CA LEU A 2 39.02 15.44 -53.24
C LEU A 2 39.13 14.04 -53.89
N VAL A 3 37.99 13.63 -54.51
CA VAL A 3 37.85 12.94 -55.82
C VAL A 3 38.04 11.41 -55.80
N VAL A 4 36.99 10.57 -55.91
CA VAL A 4 36.10 10.24 -57.07
C VAL A 4 36.86 9.56 -58.21
N VAL A 5 36.57 8.29 -58.52
CA VAL A 5 36.40 7.78 -59.90
C VAL A 5 35.44 6.57 -59.89
N SER A 6 34.43 6.67 -60.75
CA SER A 6 33.37 5.72 -61.11
C SER A 6 33.84 4.71 -62.16
N TYR A 7 33.18 3.54 -62.26
CA TYR A 7 32.96 2.86 -63.55
C TYR A 7 31.59 2.17 -63.58
N LEU A 8 30.76 2.62 -64.52
CA LEU A 8 29.54 1.96 -65.01
C LEU A 8 29.89 0.67 -65.77
N HIS A 9 28.97 -0.31 -65.76
CA HIS A 9 28.49 -0.96 -66.99
C HIS A 9 27.01 -1.34 -66.84
N LEU A 10 26.20 -0.85 -67.78
CA LEU A 10 24.79 -1.17 -67.99
C LEU A 10 24.65 -2.52 -68.70
N ILE A 11 23.66 -3.33 -68.28
CA ILE A 11 22.86 -4.16 -69.21
C ILE A 11 21.40 -4.02 -68.78
N GLU A 12 20.60 -3.38 -69.63
CA GLU A 12 19.14 -3.40 -69.58
C GLU A 12 18.63 -4.77 -70.07
N MET A 13 17.66 -5.33 -69.35
CA MET A 13 16.67 -6.21 -69.98
C MET A 13 15.32 -5.97 -69.31
N ARG A 14 14.43 -5.29 -70.04
CA ARG A 14 13.02 -5.15 -69.70
C ARG A 14 12.32 -6.50 -69.93
N LEU A 15 11.64 -7.01 -68.91
CA LEU A 15 10.52 -7.93 -69.11
C LEU A 15 9.39 -7.54 -68.15
N SER A 16 8.25 -7.24 -68.75
CA SER A 16 7.00 -6.87 -68.09
C SER A 16 6.40 -8.06 -67.35
N THR A 17 6.07 -7.90 -66.07
CA THR A 17 5.18 -8.84 -65.36
C THR A 17 4.30 -8.07 -64.37
N LEU A 18 3.00 -8.36 -64.47
CA LEU A 18 1.86 -7.87 -63.72
C LEU A 18 2.14 -7.56 -62.23
N THR A 19 1.84 -6.34 -61.82
CA THR A 19 1.59 -5.99 -60.41
C THR A 19 0.19 -6.52 -60.04
N SER A 20 0.12 -7.71 -59.44
CA SER A 20 -1.06 -8.11 -58.67
C SER A 20 -0.98 -7.39 -57.32
N LEU A 21 -1.72 -6.28 -57.21
CA LEU A 21 -1.98 -5.62 -55.93
C LEU A 21 -2.94 -6.52 -55.14
N CYS A 22 -2.41 -7.46 -54.36
CA CYS A 22 -3.18 -8.08 -53.29
C CYS A 22 -3.37 -7.03 -52.20
N LEU A 23 -4.43 -6.23 -52.32
CA LEU A 23 -5.09 -5.62 -51.18
C LEU A 23 -5.66 -6.77 -50.32
N SER A 24 -4.81 -7.38 -49.50
CA SER A 24 -5.30 -8.00 -48.28
C SER A 24 -5.75 -6.85 -47.39
N ALA A 25 -7.02 -6.47 -47.52
CA ALA A 25 -7.72 -5.81 -46.44
C ALA A 25 -7.57 -6.76 -45.24
N GLY A 26 -6.66 -6.43 -44.32
CA GLY A 26 -6.70 -7.03 -43.00
C GLY A 26 -8.10 -6.76 -42.47
N ALA A 27 -8.86 -7.81 -42.21
CA ALA A 27 -10.00 -7.70 -41.34
C ALA A 27 -9.40 -7.28 -40.00
N TRP A 28 -9.46 -5.98 -39.69
CA TRP A 28 -9.31 -5.52 -38.33
C TRP A 28 -10.49 -6.16 -37.60
N ALA A 29 -10.23 -7.21 -36.83
CA ALA A 29 -11.28 -7.82 -36.04
C ALA A 29 -11.59 -6.82 -34.94
N ALA A 30 -12.75 -6.18 -35.07
CA ALA A 30 -13.23 -5.17 -34.16
C ALA A 30 -13.42 -5.77 -32.76
N LEU A 31 -13.13 -4.96 -31.74
CA LEU A 31 -13.53 -5.21 -30.37
C LEU A 31 -14.95 -5.79 -30.31
N ASN A 32 -15.06 -6.92 -29.63
CA ASN A 32 -16.28 -7.69 -29.54
C ASN A 32 -16.76 -7.70 -28.08
N ALA A 33 -17.79 -6.90 -27.82
CA ALA A 33 -18.56 -6.93 -26.59
C ALA A 33 -19.84 -7.75 -26.83
N THR A 34 -19.99 -8.88 -26.15
CA THR A 34 -21.13 -9.79 -26.35
C THR A 34 -21.72 -10.30 -25.04
N GLU A 35 -22.98 -10.72 -25.09
CA GLU A 35 -23.71 -11.27 -23.95
C GLU A 35 -24.49 -12.50 -24.40
N ASN A 36 -24.50 -13.54 -23.56
CA ASN A 36 -25.40 -14.68 -23.65
C ASN A 36 -26.04 -14.95 -22.28
N ASP A 37 -26.79 -16.05 -22.15
CA ASP A 37 -27.50 -16.39 -20.90
C ASP A 37 -26.57 -16.61 -19.69
N GLU A 38 -25.32 -17.01 -19.93
CA GLU A 38 -24.36 -17.37 -18.89
C GLU A 38 -23.31 -16.27 -18.63
N ARG A 39 -22.92 -15.52 -19.66
CA ARG A 39 -21.70 -14.70 -19.65
C ARG A 39 -21.83 -13.39 -20.41
N LEU A 40 -21.04 -12.40 -19.97
CA LEU A 40 -20.71 -11.19 -20.74
C LEU A 40 -19.23 -11.25 -21.10
N THR A 41 -18.89 -10.97 -22.36
CA THR A 41 -17.53 -11.12 -22.88
C THR A 41 -17.05 -9.81 -23.49
N LEU A 42 -15.82 -9.42 -23.15
CA LEU A 42 -15.03 -8.38 -23.79
C LEU A 42 -13.82 -9.03 -24.46
N ALA A 43 -13.68 -8.88 -25.77
CA ALA A 43 -12.56 -9.45 -26.50
C ALA A 43 -12.07 -8.57 -27.65
N ASN A 44 -10.77 -8.46 -27.82
CA ASN A 44 -10.13 -7.97 -29.04
C ASN A 44 -9.25 -9.09 -29.64
N ASP A 45 -8.37 -8.76 -30.59
CA ASP A 45 -7.47 -9.72 -31.25
C ASP A 45 -6.51 -10.44 -30.29
N ARG A 46 -6.29 -9.90 -29.08
CA ARG A 46 -5.27 -10.38 -28.13
C ARG A 46 -5.85 -10.81 -26.80
N LEU A 47 -6.66 -9.96 -26.17
CA LEU A 47 -7.24 -10.20 -24.85
C LEU A 47 -8.67 -10.70 -24.99
N TYR A 48 -8.98 -11.79 -24.27
CA TYR A 48 -10.34 -12.29 -24.07
C TYR A 48 -10.63 -12.30 -22.58
N ALA A 49 -11.68 -11.62 -22.14
CA ALA A 49 -12.15 -11.62 -20.76
C ALA A 49 -13.66 -11.86 -20.71
N SER A 50 -14.11 -12.78 -19.87
CA SER A 50 -15.53 -13.09 -19.71
C SER A 50 -15.96 -13.09 -18.26
N VAL A 51 -17.02 -12.34 -17.96
CA VAL A 51 -17.69 -12.31 -16.66
C VAL A 51 -18.81 -13.34 -16.64
N ASN A 52 -18.79 -14.23 -15.65
CA ASN A 52 -19.82 -15.23 -15.45
C ASN A 52 -20.93 -14.73 -14.54
N LYS A 53 -22.15 -14.70 -15.08
CA LYS A 53 -23.32 -14.13 -14.41
C LYS A 53 -23.69 -14.82 -13.11
N ALA A 54 -23.35 -16.10 -12.97
CA ALA A 54 -23.62 -16.88 -11.76
C ALA A 54 -22.58 -16.66 -10.64
N THR A 55 -21.45 -15.98 -10.95
CA THR A 55 -20.36 -15.78 -9.98
C THR A 55 -20.05 -14.32 -9.72
N GLY A 56 -20.37 -13.41 -10.66
CA GLY A 56 -19.97 -12.01 -10.62
C GLY A 56 -18.49 -11.77 -10.87
N ALA A 57 -17.75 -12.78 -11.32
CA ALA A 57 -16.30 -12.72 -11.53
C ALA A 57 -15.92 -13.02 -12.98
N ILE A 58 -14.74 -12.55 -13.39
CA ILE A 58 -14.08 -13.03 -14.59
C ILE A 58 -13.61 -14.47 -14.33
N ASP A 59 -14.15 -15.42 -15.09
CA ASP A 59 -13.84 -16.86 -14.97
C ASP A 59 -13.10 -17.40 -16.20
N LEU A 60 -13.16 -16.68 -17.32
CA LEU A 60 -12.36 -16.96 -18.51
C LEU A 60 -11.53 -15.74 -18.87
N LEU A 61 -10.21 -15.92 -18.88
CA LEU A 61 -9.26 -14.87 -19.24
C LEU A 61 -8.11 -15.47 -20.06
N ALA A 62 -7.86 -14.92 -21.24
CA ALA A 62 -6.76 -15.34 -22.10
C ALA A 62 -6.07 -14.17 -22.78
N LEU A 63 -4.75 -14.29 -22.95
CA LEU A 63 -3.91 -13.36 -23.71
C LEU A 63 -3.18 -14.11 -24.81
N ASP A 64 -3.38 -13.69 -26.07
CA ASP A 64 -2.78 -14.32 -27.26
C ASP A 64 -3.03 -15.84 -27.30
N GLY A 65 -4.21 -16.27 -26.86
CA GLY A 65 -4.63 -17.68 -26.76
C GLY A 65 -4.20 -18.42 -25.49
N GLN A 66 -3.30 -17.86 -24.68
CA GLN A 66 -2.87 -18.47 -23.41
C GLN A 66 -3.91 -18.23 -22.31
N ASN A 67 -4.42 -19.29 -21.70
CA ASN A 67 -5.27 -19.21 -20.51
C ASN A 67 -4.46 -18.69 -19.32
N LEU A 68 -4.95 -17.62 -18.68
CA LEU A 68 -4.29 -16.94 -17.56
C LEU A 68 -4.80 -17.39 -16.17
N LEU A 69 -5.96 -18.02 -16.07
CA LEU A 69 -6.63 -18.37 -14.81
C LEU A 69 -6.49 -19.84 -14.42
N GLY A 70 -6.42 -20.77 -15.38
CA GLY A 70 -6.39 -22.22 -15.12
C GLY A 70 -7.65 -22.94 -15.60
N PRO A 71 -7.80 -24.25 -15.33
CA PRO A 71 -8.91 -25.05 -15.85
C PRO A 71 -10.29 -24.55 -15.37
N ASP A 72 -11.28 -24.64 -16.25
CA ASP A 72 -12.69 -24.24 -16.01
C ASP A 72 -13.45 -25.39 -15.31
N GLU A 73 -13.20 -25.61 -14.02
CA GLU A 73 -13.90 -26.62 -13.21
C GLU A 73 -14.79 -25.98 -12.14
N PHE A 74 -15.73 -25.13 -12.56
CA PHE A 74 -16.64 -24.40 -11.66
C PHE A 74 -17.30 -25.29 -10.58
N GLN A 75 -17.03 -24.98 -9.30
CA GLN A 75 -17.87 -25.37 -8.17
C GLN A 75 -18.65 -24.15 -7.68
N LYS A 76 -19.97 -24.30 -7.57
CA LYS A 76 -20.84 -23.24 -7.07
C LYS A 76 -20.50 -22.93 -5.60
N PRO A 77 -20.27 -21.66 -5.24
CA PRO A 77 -20.09 -21.27 -3.84
C PRO A 77 -21.25 -21.76 -2.97
N THR A 78 -20.94 -22.18 -1.75
CA THR A 78 -21.94 -22.59 -0.75
C THR A 78 -21.83 -21.69 0.47
N ALA A 79 -22.82 -21.71 1.37
CA ALA A 79 -22.72 -20.94 2.61
C ALA A 79 -21.49 -21.35 3.47
N ASP A 80 -21.04 -22.59 3.34
CA ASP A 80 -19.89 -23.16 4.06
C ASP A 80 -18.55 -23.02 3.29
N ASP A 81 -18.62 -22.69 2.00
CA ASP A 81 -17.50 -22.27 1.15
C ASP A 81 -17.95 -21.08 0.28
N PRO A 82 -18.08 -19.89 0.89
CA PRO A 82 -18.59 -18.69 0.20
C PRO A 82 -17.64 -18.23 -0.91
N SER A 83 -16.39 -18.71 -0.91
CA SER A 83 -15.40 -18.41 -1.93
C SER A 83 -15.54 -19.26 -3.20
N GLY A 84 -16.02 -20.51 -3.06
CA GLY A 84 -16.01 -21.54 -4.11
C GLY A 84 -14.61 -21.81 -4.68
N SER A 85 -13.55 -21.46 -3.93
CA SER A 85 -12.27 -21.01 -4.53
C SER A 85 -11.08 -21.94 -4.40
N ASN A 86 -11.22 -23.10 -3.76
CA ASN A 86 -10.04 -23.93 -3.50
C ASN A 86 -9.53 -24.71 -4.72
N GLN A 87 -10.17 -24.59 -5.90
CA GLN A 87 -9.76 -25.32 -7.12
C GLN A 87 -9.80 -24.50 -8.44
N ASN A 88 -10.42 -23.31 -8.48
CA ASN A 88 -10.64 -22.55 -9.72
C ASN A 88 -10.02 -21.15 -9.68
N GLY A 89 -9.49 -20.71 -10.83
CA GLY A 89 -8.96 -19.36 -10.98
C GLY A 89 -10.03 -18.33 -11.31
N PHE A 90 -9.97 -17.16 -10.67
CA PHE A 90 -10.90 -16.04 -10.91
C PHE A 90 -10.15 -14.71 -10.98
N GLY A 91 -10.68 -13.80 -11.80
CA GLY A 91 -10.43 -12.37 -11.70
C GLY A 91 -9.86 -11.72 -12.95
N PRO A 92 -9.68 -10.39 -12.90
CA PRO A 92 -9.91 -9.52 -11.73
C PRO A 92 -11.39 -9.39 -11.31
N TYR A 93 -11.71 -9.40 -10.01
CA TYR A 93 -13.08 -9.28 -9.48
C TYR A 93 -13.16 -8.50 -8.16
N LEU A 94 -14.36 -8.04 -7.79
CA LEU A 94 -14.62 -7.34 -6.52
C LEU A 94 -14.90 -8.33 -5.39
N ASP A 95 -14.26 -8.13 -4.25
CA ASP A 95 -14.45 -8.88 -3.02
C ASP A 95 -14.54 -7.89 -1.84
N CYS A 96 -15.20 -8.27 -0.76
CA CYS A 96 -15.20 -7.47 0.46
C CYS A 96 -15.29 -8.35 1.71
N TYR A 97 -14.77 -7.86 2.82
CA TYR A 97 -15.20 -8.27 4.16
C TYR A 97 -16.18 -7.22 4.69
N CYS A 98 -17.40 -7.25 4.15
CA CYS A 98 -18.38 -6.19 4.34
C CYS A 98 -19.79 -6.66 4.69
N THR A 99 -20.00 -7.96 4.97
CA THR A 99 -21.30 -8.50 5.39
C THR A 99 -21.23 -9.04 6.82
N PRO A 100 -22.34 -9.12 7.57
CA PRO A 100 -22.36 -9.73 8.91
C PRO A 100 -21.74 -11.13 8.96
N GLU A 101 -21.82 -11.87 7.86
CA GLU A 101 -21.26 -13.20 7.67
C GLU A 101 -19.75 -13.22 7.31
N GLY A 102 -19.16 -12.05 7.04
CA GLY A 102 -17.73 -11.88 6.76
C GLY A 102 -17.45 -11.54 5.30
N PHE A 103 -16.73 -12.43 4.61
CA PHE A 103 -16.34 -12.27 3.21
C PHE A 103 -17.55 -12.41 2.27
N TYR A 104 -17.57 -11.57 1.23
CA TYR A 104 -18.64 -11.53 0.25
C TYR A 104 -18.14 -11.09 -1.13
N ARG A 105 -18.66 -11.75 -2.16
CA ARG A 105 -18.46 -11.42 -3.57
C ARG A 105 -19.82 -11.14 -4.23
N PRO A 106 -20.06 -9.95 -4.79
CA PRO A 106 -21.30 -9.66 -5.51
C PRO A 106 -21.42 -10.53 -6.77
N GLY A 107 -22.66 -10.85 -7.17
CA GLY A 107 -22.98 -11.72 -8.31
C GLY A 107 -23.92 -12.88 -7.99
N SER A 108 -24.42 -12.99 -6.74
CA SER A 108 -25.21 -14.13 -6.25
C SER A 108 -26.67 -13.78 -5.90
N TYR A 109 -27.00 -12.51 -5.60
CA TYR A 109 -28.33 -12.09 -5.15
C TYR A 109 -28.97 -11.11 -6.13
N GLU A 110 -29.70 -11.67 -7.11
CA GLU A 110 -30.40 -10.90 -8.15
C GLU A 110 -29.51 -9.80 -8.80
N PRO A 111 -28.26 -10.14 -9.22
CA PRO A 111 -27.35 -9.15 -9.80
C PRO A 111 -27.89 -8.61 -11.13
N GLU A 112 -27.63 -7.32 -11.36
CA GLU A 112 -27.87 -6.63 -12.62
C GLU A 112 -26.55 -6.56 -13.40
N TYR A 113 -26.58 -7.02 -14.65
CA TYR A 113 -25.46 -6.91 -15.57
C TYR A 113 -25.80 -5.99 -16.74
N THR A 114 -24.87 -5.10 -17.09
CA THR A 114 -25.00 -4.22 -18.26
C THR A 114 -23.80 -4.41 -19.18
N LEU A 115 -24.06 -4.72 -20.46
CA LEU A 115 -23.07 -4.68 -21.52
C LEU A 115 -23.05 -3.27 -22.16
N LEU A 116 -21.86 -2.69 -22.26
CA LEU A 116 -21.62 -1.37 -22.85
C LEU A 116 -20.68 -1.49 -24.04
N SER A 117 -20.80 -0.58 -24.99
CA SER A 117 -19.87 -0.44 -26.11
C SER A 117 -19.95 0.95 -26.70
N GLY A 118 -18.83 1.45 -27.22
CA GLY A 118 -18.78 2.75 -27.88
C GLY A 118 -17.47 2.96 -28.63
N ASN A 119 -17.25 4.20 -29.07
CA ASN A 119 -15.94 4.67 -29.49
C ASN A 119 -15.54 5.81 -28.56
N ASP A 120 -14.26 5.93 -28.26
CA ASP A 120 -13.74 7.05 -27.49
C ASP A 120 -13.56 8.31 -28.35
N SER A 121 -13.08 9.39 -27.73
CA SER A 121 -12.85 10.67 -28.40
C SER A 121 -11.83 10.61 -29.55
N SER A 122 -10.96 9.59 -29.58
CA SER A 122 -10.02 9.33 -30.67
C SER A 122 -10.64 8.49 -31.81
N GLY A 123 -11.83 7.95 -31.58
CA GLY A 123 -12.54 7.06 -32.50
C GLY A 123 -12.20 5.59 -32.31
N GLU A 124 -11.48 5.22 -31.25
CA GLU A 124 -11.10 3.85 -30.95
C GLU A 124 -12.27 3.10 -30.27
N PRO A 125 -12.62 1.89 -30.74
CA PRO A 125 -13.68 1.10 -30.11
C PRO A 125 -13.33 0.69 -28.68
N TRP A 126 -14.35 0.70 -27.82
CA TRP A 126 -14.28 0.19 -26.45
C TRP A 126 -15.55 -0.58 -26.08
N GLY A 127 -15.43 -1.46 -25.09
CA GLY A 127 -16.47 -2.33 -24.59
C GLY A 127 -16.41 -2.35 -23.08
N GLY A 128 -17.55 -2.50 -22.43
CA GLY A 128 -17.64 -2.48 -20.97
C GLY A 128 -18.63 -3.49 -20.41
N VAL A 129 -18.35 -3.98 -19.20
CA VAL A 129 -19.26 -4.78 -18.39
C VAL A 129 -19.43 -4.08 -17.05
N VAL A 130 -20.68 -3.96 -16.61
CA VAL A 130 -21.03 -3.48 -15.27
C VAL A 130 -21.77 -4.58 -14.54
N LEU A 131 -21.28 -4.95 -13.37
CA LEU A 131 -22.00 -5.73 -12.37
C LEU A 131 -22.52 -4.76 -11.30
N SER A 132 -23.81 -4.88 -10.96
CA SER A 132 -24.43 -4.17 -9.84
C SER A 132 -25.27 -5.12 -9.01
N GLU A 133 -25.11 -5.09 -7.70
CA GLU A 133 -25.91 -5.90 -6.78
C GLU A 133 -26.20 -5.15 -5.49
N VAL A 134 -27.38 -5.38 -4.91
CA VAL A 134 -27.72 -4.93 -3.56
C VAL A 134 -27.71 -6.13 -2.62
N TYR A 135 -26.83 -6.12 -1.61
CA TYR A 135 -26.79 -7.21 -0.63
C TYR A 135 -28.06 -7.21 0.22
N PRO A 136 -28.90 -8.26 0.19
CA PRO A 136 -30.25 -8.20 0.77
C PRO A 136 -30.28 -7.92 2.27
N SER A 137 -29.28 -8.40 3.03
CA SER A 137 -29.31 -8.30 4.50
C SER A 137 -29.04 -6.88 5.01
N THR A 138 -28.28 -6.08 4.27
CA THR A 138 -27.84 -4.75 4.73
C THR A 138 -28.36 -3.63 3.84
N GLY A 139 -28.64 -3.92 2.56
CA GLY A 139 -29.03 -2.93 1.57
C GLY A 139 -27.85 -2.18 0.94
N GLN A 140 -26.60 -2.58 1.23
CA GLN A 140 -25.43 -2.00 0.56
C GLN A 140 -25.41 -2.41 -0.91
N ARG A 141 -25.14 -1.44 -1.79
CA ARG A 141 -24.93 -1.64 -3.22
C ARG A 141 -23.44 -1.82 -3.48
N LEU A 142 -23.10 -2.88 -4.19
CA LEU A 142 -21.75 -3.21 -4.64
C LEU A 142 -21.75 -3.26 -6.17
N GLU A 143 -20.83 -2.52 -6.79
CA GLU A 143 -20.71 -2.49 -8.24
C GLU A 143 -19.26 -2.65 -8.68
N GLN A 144 -19.07 -3.36 -9.78
CA GLN A 144 -17.77 -3.56 -10.41
C GLN A 144 -17.88 -3.29 -11.91
N TYR A 145 -16.90 -2.55 -12.42
CA TYR A 145 -16.83 -2.11 -13.80
C TYR A 145 -15.56 -2.68 -14.43
N TRP A 146 -15.67 -3.17 -15.67
CA TRP A 146 -14.53 -3.56 -16.50
C TRP A 146 -14.71 -2.95 -17.88
N PHE A 147 -13.70 -2.25 -18.39
CA PHE A 147 -13.67 -1.76 -19.76
C PHE A 147 -12.42 -2.24 -20.48
N LEU A 148 -12.56 -2.54 -21.77
CA LEU A 148 -11.48 -2.91 -22.67
C LEU A 148 -11.51 -1.98 -23.88
N ARG A 149 -10.36 -1.39 -24.22
CA ARG A 149 -10.15 -0.69 -25.50
C ARG A 149 -9.54 -1.62 -26.52
N GLU A 150 -9.83 -1.37 -27.78
CA GLU A 150 -9.41 -2.22 -28.90
C GLU A 150 -7.89 -2.49 -28.95
N SER A 151 -7.06 -1.47 -28.74
CA SER A 151 -5.60 -1.58 -28.89
C SER A 151 -4.86 -2.08 -27.64
N GLU A 152 -5.59 -2.36 -26.56
CA GLU A 152 -4.99 -2.61 -25.25
C GLU A 152 -5.11 -4.08 -24.83
N THR A 153 -4.22 -4.49 -23.92
CA THR A 153 -4.23 -5.84 -23.31
C THR A 153 -4.49 -5.78 -21.82
N GLY A 154 -5.16 -4.73 -21.36
CA GLY A 154 -5.53 -4.54 -19.96
C GLY A 154 -6.98 -4.10 -19.79
N LEU A 155 -7.48 -4.30 -18.58
CA LEU A 155 -8.84 -3.93 -18.18
C LEU A 155 -8.80 -2.66 -17.33
N HIS A 156 -9.58 -1.66 -17.72
CA HIS A 156 -9.85 -0.49 -16.90
C HIS A 156 -10.99 -0.80 -15.94
N MET A 157 -10.72 -0.66 -14.65
CA MET A 157 -11.61 -1.11 -13.60
C MET A 157 -11.99 0.03 -12.66
N PHE A 158 -13.24 -0.04 -12.18
CA PHE A 158 -13.75 0.79 -11.10
C PHE A 158 -14.55 -0.08 -10.15
N SER A 159 -14.55 0.28 -8.87
CA SER A 159 -15.35 -0.38 -7.84
C SER A 159 -16.17 0.66 -7.12
N ARG A 160 -17.48 0.46 -7.01
CA ARG A 160 -18.36 1.40 -6.30
C ARG A 160 -19.08 0.70 -5.16
N VAL A 161 -19.17 1.40 -4.04
CA VAL A 161 -19.98 1.00 -2.90
C VAL A 161 -20.89 2.15 -2.52
N ALA A 162 -22.18 1.85 -2.32
CA ALA A 162 -23.14 2.82 -1.82
C ALA A 162 -24.01 2.21 -0.72
N TYR A 163 -24.34 3.00 0.30
CA TYR A 163 -25.16 2.58 1.43
C TYR A 163 -26.09 3.70 1.87
N TYR A 164 -27.40 3.44 1.80
CA TYR A 164 -28.45 4.37 2.18
C TYR A 164 -29.46 3.66 3.08
N ASN A 165 -29.31 3.83 4.39
CA ASN A 165 -30.18 3.26 5.40
C ASN A 165 -30.23 4.15 6.66
N GLU A 166 -31.13 5.12 6.65
CA GLU A 166 -31.36 6.03 7.78
C GLU A 166 -31.74 5.31 9.09
N THR A 167 -32.30 4.10 9.02
CA THR A 167 -32.71 3.33 10.21
C THR A 167 -31.56 2.57 10.86
N THR A 168 -30.50 2.27 10.11
CA THR A 168 -29.24 1.67 10.59
C THR A 168 -28.08 2.49 10.00
N PRO A 169 -27.89 3.73 10.49
CA PRO A 169 -27.04 4.72 9.83
C PRO A 169 -25.54 4.39 9.91
N PHE A 170 -25.13 3.56 10.86
CA PHE A 170 -23.82 2.95 10.86
C PHE A 170 -24.02 1.46 10.66
N LEU A 171 -23.56 0.95 9.52
CA LEU A 171 -23.64 -0.48 9.26
C LEU A 171 -22.55 -1.20 10.05
N ARG A 172 -21.30 -0.79 9.82
CA ARG A 172 -20.07 -1.33 10.40
C ARG A 172 -18.87 -0.57 9.84
N ASN A 173 -17.73 -0.72 10.50
CA ASN A 173 -16.45 -0.57 9.82
C ASN A 173 -16.39 -1.64 8.73
N LEU A 174 -16.29 -1.21 7.47
CA LEU A 174 -15.96 -2.13 6.39
C LEU A 174 -14.50 -2.51 6.62
N GLN A 175 -14.25 -3.79 6.87
CA GLN A 175 -12.89 -4.21 7.20
C GLN A 175 -12.04 -4.22 5.92
N GLU A 176 -12.61 -4.71 4.82
CA GLU A 176 -11.90 -4.82 3.54
C GLU A 176 -12.88 -4.63 2.37
N LEU A 177 -12.54 -3.79 1.40
CA LEU A 177 -13.07 -3.80 0.04
C LEU A 177 -11.86 -4.00 -0.84
N ARG A 178 -11.90 -4.95 -1.76
CA ARG A 178 -10.71 -5.28 -2.53
C ARG A 178 -11.03 -5.76 -3.92
N THR A 179 -10.12 -5.52 -4.86
CA THR A 179 -10.15 -6.25 -6.14
C THR A 179 -9.07 -7.32 -6.13
N LEU A 180 -9.43 -8.51 -6.61
CA LEU A 180 -8.60 -9.71 -6.51
C LEU A 180 -8.37 -10.32 -7.90
N PHE A 181 -7.13 -10.75 -8.16
CA PHE A 181 -6.79 -11.69 -9.22
C PHE A 181 -6.17 -12.94 -8.59
N ARG A 182 -6.90 -14.05 -8.66
CA ARG A 182 -6.56 -15.32 -8.01
C ARG A 182 -6.49 -16.41 -9.08
N PRO A 183 -5.38 -16.54 -9.82
CA PRO A 183 -5.22 -17.62 -10.77
C PRO A 183 -4.99 -18.96 -10.04
N SER A 184 -5.38 -20.05 -10.69
CA SER A 184 -5.11 -21.45 -10.28
C SER A 184 -4.16 -22.17 -11.23
N SER A 185 -3.75 -21.51 -12.31
CA SER A 185 -2.85 -22.04 -13.33
C SER A 185 -1.41 -22.13 -12.83
N PRO A 186 -0.64 -23.18 -13.22
CA PRO A 186 0.81 -23.23 -12.99
C PRO A 186 1.59 -22.21 -13.84
N LEU A 187 0.94 -21.45 -14.72
CA LEU A 187 1.55 -20.42 -15.56
C LEU A 187 2.42 -19.44 -14.76
N TRP A 188 1.94 -19.06 -13.58
CA TRP A 188 2.60 -18.07 -12.73
C TRP A 188 3.69 -18.72 -11.90
N THR A 189 4.87 -18.11 -11.92
CA THR A 189 6.09 -18.67 -11.31
C THR A 189 6.67 -17.76 -10.24
N HIS A 190 6.39 -16.46 -10.33
CA HIS A 190 6.91 -15.44 -9.43
C HIS A 190 5.83 -14.42 -9.09
N LEU A 191 5.94 -13.86 -7.89
CA LEU A 191 5.24 -12.65 -7.45
C LEU A 191 6.22 -11.48 -7.44
N SER A 192 5.71 -10.28 -7.69
CA SER A 192 6.47 -9.04 -7.60
C SER A 192 5.61 -7.98 -6.93
N THR A 193 6.09 -7.54 -5.78
CA THR A 193 5.51 -6.39 -5.11
C THR A 193 6.06 -5.12 -5.71
N ASN A 194 7.37 -4.94 -5.74
CA ASN A 194 8.00 -3.77 -6.33
C ASN A 194 9.22 -4.12 -7.20
N GLU A 195 10.03 -3.14 -7.60
CA GLU A 195 11.22 -3.39 -8.44
C GLU A 195 12.35 -4.13 -7.71
N GLN A 196 12.44 -3.94 -6.40
CA GLN A 196 13.41 -4.56 -5.50
C GLN A 196 12.85 -5.84 -4.89
N GLN A 197 11.53 -5.90 -4.73
CA GLN A 197 10.81 -7.01 -4.14
C GLN A 197 10.11 -7.91 -5.15
N TYR A 198 10.63 -9.13 -5.28
CA TYR A 198 10.00 -10.21 -6.02
C TYR A 198 10.54 -11.55 -5.55
N ALA A 199 9.74 -12.60 -5.69
CA ALA A 199 10.09 -13.94 -5.25
C ALA A 199 9.40 -14.99 -6.13
N PRO A 200 9.96 -16.20 -6.27
CA PRO A 200 9.22 -17.35 -6.76
C PRO A 200 7.98 -17.59 -5.90
N LEU A 201 6.91 -18.11 -6.51
CA LEU A 201 5.76 -18.57 -5.74
C LEU A 201 6.16 -19.78 -4.85
N PRO A 202 5.61 -19.88 -3.64
CA PRO A 202 5.85 -21.04 -2.79
C PRO A 202 5.36 -22.33 -3.44
N TYR A 203 6.03 -23.46 -3.18
CA TYR A 203 5.75 -24.73 -3.86
C TYR A 203 4.31 -25.21 -3.67
N ALA A 204 3.79 -25.01 -2.45
CA ALA A 204 2.40 -25.15 -2.09
C ALA A 204 1.97 -23.86 -1.38
N ASN A 205 1.28 -22.99 -2.10
CA ASN A 205 0.87 -21.69 -1.58
C ASN A 205 -0.39 -21.85 -0.71
N PRO A 206 -0.35 -21.52 0.60
CA PRO A 206 -1.52 -21.57 1.47
C PRO A 206 -2.59 -20.52 1.12
N ALA A 207 -2.23 -19.40 0.49
CA ALA A 207 -3.15 -18.34 0.09
C ALA A 207 -3.90 -18.65 -1.23
N ALA A 208 -3.26 -19.41 -2.12
CA ALA A 208 -3.83 -19.81 -3.41
C ALA A 208 -3.40 -21.24 -3.77
N LEU A 209 -4.29 -22.22 -3.55
CA LEU A 209 -4.01 -23.63 -3.84
C LEU A 209 -3.88 -23.86 -5.36
N VAL A 210 -2.65 -23.88 -5.86
CA VAL A 210 -2.35 -24.31 -7.23
C VAL A 210 -2.29 -25.84 -7.28
N ASP A 211 -3.00 -26.46 -8.23
CA ASP A 211 -2.84 -27.88 -8.61
C ASP A 211 -3.11 -28.88 -7.46
N GLY A 212 -4.01 -28.55 -6.52
CA GLY A 212 -4.37 -29.43 -5.41
C GLY A 212 -3.23 -29.74 -4.44
N ARG A 213 -2.12 -28.98 -4.50
CA ARG A 213 -0.99 -29.12 -3.59
C ARG A 213 -1.38 -28.60 -2.21
N THR A 214 -1.57 -29.51 -1.26
CA THR A 214 -1.82 -29.13 0.13
C THR A 214 -0.55 -28.55 0.74
N SER A 215 -0.60 -27.31 1.20
CA SER A 215 0.49 -26.73 1.98
C SER A 215 0.55 -27.40 3.36
N ASN A 216 1.73 -27.85 3.78
CA ASN A 216 2.01 -28.11 5.20
C ASN A 216 2.50 -26.80 5.80
N ALA A 217 1.58 -25.84 5.93
CA ALA A 217 1.85 -24.51 6.46
C ALA A 217 0.98 -24.26 7.69
N THR A 218 1.47 -23.46 8.63
CA THR A 218 0.72 -23.08 9.83
C THR A 218 0.53 -21.58 9.82
N THR A 219 -0.71 -21.10 9.96
CA THR A 219 -0.96 -19.69 10.16
C THR A 219 -0.38 -19.26 11.51
N VAL A 220 0.59 -18.35 11.49
CA VAL A 220 1.28 -17.84 12.70
C VAL A 220 0.80 -16.44 13.07
N GLN A 221 0.24 -15.74 12.10
CA GLN A 221 -0.35 -14.42 12.25
C GLN A 221 -1.25 -14.17 11.04
N ASP A 222 -2.49 -13.68 11.23
CA ASP A 222 -3.42 -13.29 10.14
C ASP A 222 -3.19 -13.97 8.77
N ALA A 223 -2.90 -13.20 7.71
CA ALA A 223 -2.54 -13.70 6.37
C ALA A 223 -1.03 -14.00 6.26
N THR A 224 -0.44 -14.60 7.29
CA THR A 224 0.98 -14.97 7.38
C THR A 224 1.10 -16.44 7.78
N TRP A 225 1.88 -17.18 7.00
CA TRP A 225 2.03 -18.62 7.16
C TRP A 225 3.48 -19.00 7.38
N LEU A 226 3.74 -19.79 8.41
CA LEU A 226 4.98 -20.52 8.57
C LEU A 226 5.02 -21.67 7.56
N LEU A 227 5.95 -21.58 6.61
CA LEU A 227 6.25 -22.66 5.67
C LEU A 227 7.25 -23.60 6.32
N HIS A 228 6.82 -24.83 6.66
CA HIS A 228 7.68 -25.83 7.33
C HIS A 228 8.77 -26.42 6.43
N ASN A 229 8.73 -26.13 5.13
CA ASN A 229 9.78 -26.53 4.20
C ASN A 229 10.82 -25.42 4.08
N GLU A 230 11.91 -25.53 4.85
CA GLU A 230 13.03 -24.57 4.85
C GLU A 230 13.74 -24.46 3.48
N SER A 231 13.51 -25.41 2.56
CA SER A 231 14.04 -25.37 1.19
C SER A 231 13.08 -24.76 0.17
N ASP A 232 11.95 -24.20 0.61
CA ASP A 232 10.98 -23.56 -0.28
C ASP A 232 11.59 -22.28 -0.90
N PRO A 233 11.56 -22.12 -2.24
CA PRO A 233 12.10 -20.94 -2.92
C PRO A 233 11.53 -19.59 -2.44
N TYR A 234 10.32 -19.58 -1.86
CA TYR A 234 9.71 -18.38 -1.27
C TYR A 234 10.33 -18.01 0.08
N VAL A 235 10.59 -18.99 0.95
CA VAL A 235 11.27 -18.75 2.26
C VAL A 235 12.62 -18.06 2.05
N ILE A 236 13.22 -18.28 0.90
CA ILE A 236 14.54 -17.83 0.50
C ILE A 236 14.52 -16.36 -0.01
N GLN A 237 13.36 -15.77 -0.30
CA GLN A 237 13.26 -14.55 -1.12
C GLN A 237 12.08 -13.65 -0.68
N GLU A 238 12.32 -12.53 0.02
CA GLU A 238 11.30 -11.50 0.31
C GLU A 238 11.88 -10.06 0.55
N SER A 239 11.04 -9.01 0.54
CA SER A 239 11.22 -7.56 0.75
C SER A 239 9.87 -6.77 0.47
N ASP A 240 9.78 -5.42 0.54
CA ASP A 240 8.69 -4.44 0.16
C ASP A 240 8.57 -3.10 0.99
N THR A 241 8.31 -1.95 0.34
CA THR A 241 7.80 -0.67 0.92
C THR A 241 6.82 0.05 -0.05
N TRP A 242 5.85 0.81 0.49
CA TRP A 242 4.72 1.40 -0.27
C TRP A 242 4.94 2.81 -0.86
N GLN A 243 5.91 3.58 -0.37
CA GLN A 243 6.06 5.02 -0.69
C GLN A 243 6.17 5.33 -2.21
N ASP A 244 6.69 4.37 -3.00
CA ASP A 244 6.85 4.45 -4.46
C ASP A 244 6.08 3.36 -5.22
N HIS A 245 5.03 2.82 -4.62
CA HIS A 245 4.31 1.67 -5.16
C HIS A 245 3.40 2.05 -6.34
N LYS A 246 3.72 1.55 -7.53
CA LYS A 246 3.00 1.87 -8.78
C LYS A 246 2.42 0.67 -9.50
N VAL A 247 3.05 -0.49 -9.32
CA VAL A 247 2.75 -1.72 -10.05
C VAL A 247 3.03 -2.90 -9.15
N HIS A 248 2.22 -3.96 -9.18
CA HIS A 248 2.52 -5.26 -8.59
C HIS A 248 1.74 -6.37 -9.27
N GLY A 249 2.18 -7.61 -9.10
CA GLY A 249 1.43 -8.76 -9.62
C GLY A 249 2.28 -10.01 -9.85
N PHE A 250 1.94 -10.75 -10.90
CA PHE A 250 2.56 -12.04 -11.22
C PHE A 250 3.39 -12.02 -12.49
N PHE A 251 4.39 -12.91 -12.51
CA PHE A 251 5.21 -13.21 -13.67
C PHE A 251 5.29 -14.73 -13.92
N GLY A 252 5.11 -15.12 -15.18
CA GLY A 252 5.36 -16.46 -15.70
C GLY A 252 6.62 -16.46 -16.57
N ASP A 253 7.60 -17.27 -16.20
CA ASP A 253 8.91 -17.34 -16.90
C ASP A 253 8.89 -18.12 -18.22
N GLY A 254 7.72 -18.65 -18.60
CA GLY A 254 7.50 -19.45 -19.81
C GLY A 254 7.69 -20.96 -19.63
N THR A 255 8.05 -21.44 -18.43
CA THR A 255 8.19 -22.88 -18.15
C THR A 255 6.88 -23.64 -18.37
N TYR A 256 5.74 -22.99 -18.10
CA TYR A 256 4.40 -23.60 -18.16
C TYR A 256 3.47 -22.96 -19.19
N SER A 257 3.98 -22.09 -20.07
CA SER A 257 3.19 -21.51 -21.15
C SER A 257 3.18 -22.42 -22.39
N ASP A 258 2.15 -22.27 -23.22
CA ASP A 258 1.92 -23.16 -24.38
C ASP A 258 3.02 -23.08 -25.44
N ASP A 259 3.69 -21.92 -25.58
CA ASP A 259 4.71 -21.65 -26.59
C ASP A 259 6.08 -21.25 -26.00
N GLY A 260 6.24 -21.31 -24.68
CA GLY A 260 7.47 -20.92 -23.98
C GLY A 260 7.66 -19.41 -23.84
N SER A 261 6.67 -18.58 -24.19
CA SER A 261 6.70 -17.14 -23.91
C SER A 261 6.53 -16.84 -22.43
N THR A 262 7.06 -15.69 -22.01
CA THR A 262 6.83 -15.15 -20.68
C THR A 262 5.53 -14.35 -20.64
N TYR A 263 4.92 -14.27 -19.47
CA TYR A 263 3.63 -13.61 -19.25
C TYR A 263 3.65 -12.77 -17.97
N GLY A 264 2.89 -11.69 -17.95
CA GLY A 264 2.73 -10.83 -16.79
C GLY A 264 1.28 -10.44 -16.57
N ALA A 265 0.88 -10.33 -15.31
CA ALA A 265 -0.42 -9.86 -14.86
C ALA A 265 -0.19 -8.83 -13.75
N TRP A 266 -0.53 -7.58 -14.00
CA TRP A 266 -0.09 -6.45 -13.19
C TRP A 266 -1.27 -5.56 -12.82
N LEU A 267 -1.47 -5.30 -11.53
CA LEU A 267 -2.23 -4.14 -11.11
C LEU A 267 -1.35 -2.91 -11.25
N VAL A 268 -1.79 -1.95 -12.06
CA VAL A 268 -1.15 -0.65 -12.25
C VAL A 268 -1.98 0.41 -11.54
N MET A 269 -1.39 1.05 -10.54
CA MET A 269 -2.00 2.12 -9.75
C MET A 269 -1.73 3.47 -10.42
N ASN A 270 -2.48 3.77 -11.47
CA ASN A 270 -2.33 5.04 -12.19
C ASN A 270 -3.07 6.21 -11.54
N THR A 271 -3.99 5.94 -10.62
CA THR A 271 -4.55 6.94 -9.72
C THR A 271 -4.53 6.43 -8.28
N ILE A 272 -4.26 7.37 -7.36
CA ILE A 272 -4.19 7.17 -5.91
C ILE A 272 -5.22 8.04 -5.17
N ASP A 273 -5.96 8.85 -5.92
CA ASP A 273 -6.72 9.98 -5.40
C ASP A 273 -8.02 9.58 -4.73
N THR A 274 -8.51 8.38 -5.03
CA THR A 274 -9.71 7.81 -4.41
C THR A 274 -9.44 7.02 -3.12
N TYR A 275 -8.17 6.76 -2.77
CA TYR A 275 -7.79 6.06 -1.53
C TYR A 275 -7.75 7.03 -0.32
N PHE A 276 -7.46 6.48 0.86
CA PHE A 276 -7.31 7.21 2.12
C PHE A 276 -5.92 6.96 2.74
N GLY A 277 -5.57 7.68 3.82
CA GLY A 277 -4.37 7.46 4.63
C GLY A 277 -3.08 8.13 4.12
N GLY A 278 -3.09 8.72 2.92
CA GLY A 278 -1.96 9.40 2.31
C GLY A 278 -0.78 8.49 1.95
N PRO A 279 0.41 9.06 1.71
CA PRO A 279 1.58 8.32 1.20
C PRO A 279 2.21 7.33 2.19
N LEU A 280 1.78 7.34 3.46
CA LEU A 280 2.31 6.45 4.51
C LEU A 280 1.47 5.19 4.70
N HIS A 281 0.30 5.13 4.06
CA HIS A 281 -0.56 3.96 4.13
C HIS A 281 0.10 2.78 3.40
N SER A 282 0.00 1.59 3.97
CA SER A 282 0.46 0.34 3.39
C SER A 282 -0.60 -0.75 3.60
N ASP A 283 -0.67 -1.70 2.67
CA ASP A 283 -1.59 -2.82 2.74
C ASP A 283 -1.02 -4.06 2.03
N LEU A 284 -1.77 -5.16 1.98
CA LEU A 284 -1.36 -6.38 1.29
C LEU A 284 -1.41 -6.20 -0.23
N THR A 285 -0.34 -6.62 -0.93
CA THR A 285 -0.18 -6.44 -2.38
C THR A 285 -0.29 -7.74 -3.15
N VAL A 286 0.55 -8.72 -2.86
CA VAL A 286 0.59 -10.02 -3.56
C VAL A 286 1.12 -11.15 -2.67
N ASP A 287 0.40 -12.27 -2.60
CA ASP A 287 0.77 -13.44 -1.79
C ASP A 287 0.45 -14.80 -2.47
N GLY A 288 0.07 -14.78 -3.76
CA GLY A 288 -0.67 -15.87 -4.41
C GLY A 288 -2.01 -15.39 -4.98
N ILE A 289 -2.48 -14.26 -4.46
CA ILE A 289 -3.50 -13.41 -5.05
C ILE A 289 -2.86 -12.05 -5.30
N VAL A 290 -3.20 -11.37 -6.41
CA VAL A 290 -2.90 -9.94 -6.57
C VAL A 290 -4.07 -9.15 -5.99
N TYR A 291 -3.77 -8.31 -5.02
CA TYR A 291 -4.77 -7.54 -4.29
C TYR A 291 -4.76 -6.08 -4.72
N ASN A 292 -5.92 -5.45 -4.59
CA ASN A 292 -6.02 -4.02 -4.40
C ASN A 292 -6.85 -3.76 -3.16
N TYR A 293 -6.25 -3.31 -2.06
CA TYR A 293 -6.99 -3.02 -0.84
C TYR A 293 -7.56 -1.60 -0.85
N ILE A 294 -8.82 -1.48 -0.45
CA ILE A 294 -9.62 -0.27 -0.41
C ILE A 294 -10.35 -0.29 0.95
N VAL A 295 -10.00 0.60 1.86
CA VAL A 295 -10.47 0.51 3.26
C VAL A 295 -11.27 1.76 3.68
N PRO A 296 -12.54 1.93 3.22
CA PRO A 296 -13.42 3.01 3.67
C PRO A 296 -14.20 2.67 4.94
N ASN A 297 -14.70 3.69 5.63
CA ASN A 297 -15.75 3.54 6.65
C ASN A 297 -17.15 3.73 6.01
N ILE A 298 -18.09 2.78 6.21
CA ILE A 298 -19.43 2.83 5.59
C ILE A 298 -20.49 3.30 6.61
N THR A 299 -20.97 4.52 6.38
CA THR A 299 -22.15 5.11 7.03
C THR A 299 -23.25 5.37 6.02
N ASP A 300 -24.47 5.60 6.50
CA ASP A 300 -25.59 6.08 5.68
C ASP A 300 -25.19 7.35 4.92
N GLY A 301 -25.50 7.37 3.64
CA GLY A 301 -25.06 8.41 2.70
C GLY A 301 -23.73 8.12 2.02
N PHE A 302 -23.00 7.07 2.42
CA PHE A 302 -21.77 6.66 1.73
C PHE A 302 -22.09 6.29 0.29
N ASP A 303 -21.42 6.92 -0.67
CA ASP A 303 -21.49 6.59 -2.09
C ASP A 303 -20.21 7.01 -2.79
N ARG A 304 -19.34 6.04 -3.10
CA ARG A 304 -18.02 6.31 -3.64
C ARG A 304 -17.61 5.30 -4.68
N THR A 305 -16.94 5.80 -5.72
CA THR A 305 -16.28 5.00 -6.75
C THR A 305 -14.77 5.13 -6.60
N PHE A 306 -14.10 3.98 -6.57
CA PHE A 306 -12.66 3.86 -6.50
C PHE A 306 -12.08 3.54 -7.88
N GLY A 307 -10.94 4.13 -8.19
CA GLY A 307 -10.24 3.99 -9.46
C GLY A 307 -10.20 5.28 -10.30
N PRO A 308 -9.77 5.19 -11.56
CA PRO A 308 -9.52 3.96 -12.31
C PRO A 308 -8.37 3.11 -11.75
N GLN A 309 -8.52 1.80 -11.87
CA GLN A 309 -7.47 0.81 -11.66
C GLN A 309 -7.18 0.18 -13.03
N TYR A 310 -5.92 0.02 -13.43
CA TYR A 310 -5.59 -0.61 -14.71
C TYR A 310 -4.97 -1.97 -14.48
N TYR A 311 -5.64 -3.03 -14.91
CA TYR A 311 -5.14 -4.39 -14.78
C TYR A 311 -4.51 -4.82 -16.10
N HIS A 312 -3.19 -4.74 -16.20
CA HIS A 312 -2.42 -4.94 -17.42
C HIS A 312 -1.95 -6.39 -17.57
N PHE A 313 -2.17 -6.98 -18.76
CA PHE A 313 -1.62 -8.28 -19.12
C PHE A 313 -0.64 -8.11 -20.28
N ASN A 314 0.56 -8.69 -20.17
CA ASN A 314 1.55 -8.64 -21.23
C ASN A 314 2.22 -9.98 -21.50
N LYS A 315 2.71 -10.14 -22.73
CA LYS A 315 3.40 -11.31 -23.24
C LYS A 315 4.79 -10.90 -23.73
N GLY A 316 5.82 -11.59 -23.26
CA GLY A 316 7.20 -11.41 -23.68
C GLY A 316 7.72 -12.58 -24.53
N SER A 317 8.94 -12.41 -25.06
CA SER A 317 9.70 -13.54 -25.60
C SER A 317 10.15 -14.47 -24.48
N SER A 318 10.57 -15.70 -24.80
CA SER A 318 11.14 -16.64 -23.84
C SER A 318 12.43 -16.15 -23.14
N ALA A 319 13.00 -15.02 -23.57
CA ALA A 319 14.17 -14.38 -22.97
C ALA A 319 13.83 -13.13 -22.14
N ALA A 320 12.57 -12.69 -22.14
CA ALA A 320 12.15 -11.50 -21.39
C ALA A 320 12.05 -11.82 -19.89
N THR A 321 12.52 -10.89 -19.07
CA THR A 321 12.61 -11.01 -17.62
C THR A 321 11.36 -10.46 -16.93
N LEU A 322 11.23 -10.75 -15.62
CA LEU A 322 10.23 -10.13 -14.76
C LEU A 322 10.31 -8.60 -14.85
N GLN A 323 11.52 -8.05 -14.79
CA GLN A 323 11.75 -6.61 -14.87
C GLN A 323 11.32 -6.04 -16.23
N ASP A 324 11.55 -6.75 -17.34
CA ASP A 324 11.10 -6.29 -18.66
C ASP A 324 9.57 -6.11 -18.73
N LEU A 325 8.82 -7.12 -18.26
CA LEU A 325 7.36 -7.09 -18.28
C LEU A 325 6.79 -6.12 -17.24
N ARG A 326 7.45 -5.97 -16.10
CA ARG A 326 7.07 -4.97 -15.09
C ARG A 326 7.28 -3.54 -15.60
N GLN A 327 8.41 -3.27 -16.28
CA GLN A 327 8.68 -1.96 -16.86
C GLN A 327 7.70 -1.60 -17.97
N ASP A 328 7.25 -2.58 -18.76
CA ASP A 328 6.14 -2.40 -19.70
C ASP A 328 4.84 -2.03 -18.96
N ALA A 329 4.51 -2.64 -17.82
CA ALA A 329 3.33 -2.24 -17.04
C ALA A 329 3.47 -0.83 -16.43
N LEU A 330 4.68 -0.46 -15.99
CA LEU A 330 4.96 0.82 -15.31
C LEU A 330 4.68 2.04 -16.19
N GLN A 331 4.76 1.92 -17.51
CA GLN A 331 4.47 3.02 -18.44
C GLN A 331 3.03 3.57 -18.31
N TYR A 332 2.12 2.76 -17.76
CA TYR A 332 0.71 3.09 -17.59
C TYR A 332 0.38 3.73 -16.22
N ALA A 333 1.35 3.82 -15.30
CA ALA A 333 1.15 4.30 -13.93
C ALA A 333 0.96 5.82 -13.81
N SER A 334 0.99 6.56 -14.92
CA SER A 334 0.73 8.01 -14.88
C SER A 334 -0.78 8.30 -14.85
N PRO A 335 -1.27 9.21 -13.97
CA PRO A 335 -2.66 9.66 -13.99
C PRO A 335 -3.04 10.43 -15.27
N THR A 336 -2.05 10.76 -16.12
CA THR A 336 -2.26 11.45 -17.40
C THR A 336 -2.30 10.53 -18.62
N TRP A 337 -1.97 9.24 -18.48
CA TRP A 337 -1.77 8.36 -19.63
C TRP A 337 -3.02 8.17 -20.51
N ASN A 338 -4.18 7.93 -19.90
CA ASN A 338 -5.41 7.57 -20.64
C ASN A 338 -6.62 8.47 -20.33
N VAL A 339 -6.36 9.76 -20.11
CA VAL A 339 -7.37 10.75 -19.70
C VAL A 339 -8.55 10.82 -20.66
N ASP A 340 -8.27 10.86 -21.96
CA ASP A 340 -9.30 11.01 -23.00
C ASP A 340 -10.26 9.82 -23.04
N PHE A 341 -9.76 8.61 -22.79
CA PHE A 341 -10.60 7.43 -22.65
C PHE A 341 -11.45 7.50 -21.39
N TYR A 342 -10.86 7.83 -20.24
CA TYR A 342 -11.60 7.93 -18.99
C TYR A 342 -12.71 8.97 -19.05
N ASP A 343 -12.50 10.09 -19.73
CA ASP A 343 -13.55 11.08 -20.00
C ASP A 343 -14.65 10.53 -20.91
N SER A 344 -14.30 9.68 -21.88
CA SER A 344 -15.25 9.06 -22.81
C SER A 344 -16.19 8.07 -22.11
N ILE A 345 -15.70 7.35 -21.09
CA ILE A 345 -16.51 6.40 -20.30
C ILE A 345 -17.12 7.01 -19.04
N ALA A 346 -16.73 8.22 -18.64
CA ALA A 346 -17.24 8.90 -17.44
C ALA A 346 -18.77 8.91 -17.30
N PRO A 347 -19.58 9.09 -18.37
CA PRO A 347 -21.04 9.02 -18.27
C PRO A 347 -21.60 7.66 -17.80
N HIS A 348 -20.79 6.61 -17.85
CA HIS A 348 -21.14 5.25 -17.45
C HIS A 348 -20.61 4.85 -16.07
N VAL A 349 -19.79 5.70 -15.44
CA VAL A 349 -19.15 5.42 -14.15
C VAL A 349 -19.60 6.49 -13.15
N PRO A 350 -20.62 6.20 -12.31
CA PRO A 350 -21.09 7.13 -11.29
C PRO A 350 -19.93 7.62 -10.41
N ASN A 351 -19.99 8.88 -9.98
CA ASN A 351 -19.03 9.53 -9.07
C ASN A 351 -17.57 9.60 -9.56
N TYR A 352 -17.26 9.17 -10.79
CA TYR A 352 -15.96 9.45 -11.40
C TYR A 352 -15.87 10.93 -11.81
N VAL A 353 -14.78 11.59 -11.40
CA VAL A 353 -14.54 13.01 -11.69
C VAL A 353 -13.75 13.15 -13.01
N PRO A 354 -14.34 13.69 -14.08
CA PRO A 354 -13.69 13.81 -15.40
C PRO A 354 -12.64 14.93 -15.45
N SER A 355 -11.88 15.01 -16.55
CA SER A 355 -10.86 16.05 -16.75
C SER A 355 -11.36 17.48 -16.64
N SER A 356 -12.62 17.72 -17.03
CA SER A 356 -13.23 19.05 -17.00
C SER A 356 -13.38 19.61 -15.58
N GLU A 357 -13.28 18.75 -14.57
CA GLU A 357 -13.38 19.10 -13.14
C GLU A 357 -12.02 18.98 -12.43
N ARG A 358 -10.93 18.78 -13.17
CA ARG A 358 -9.58 18.63 -12.64
C ARG A 358 -8.66 19.76 -13.12
N GLY A 359 -7.72 20.13 -12.27
CA GLY A 359 -6.62 21.05 -12.54
C GLY A 359 -5.26 20.39 -12.30
N SER A 360 -4.25 21.23 -12.08
CA SER A 360 -2.92 20.82 -11.61
C SER A 360 -2.49 21.74 -10.49
N TRP A 361 -1.57 21.27 -9.65
CA TRP A 361 -0.95 22.07 -8.61
C TRP A 361 0.57 22.07 -8.77
N GLU A 362 1.18 23.25 -8.67
CA GLU A 362 2.63 23.44 -8.62
C GLU A 362 3.04 24.06 -7.29
N GLY A 363 4.03 23.46 -6.63
CA GLY A 363 4.65 23.97 -5.42
C GLY A 363 6.05 24.52 -5.67
N LYS A 364 6.40 25.60 -4.95
CA LYS A 364 7.80 26.02 -4.74
C LYS A 364 8.07 26.16 -3.25
N ILE A 365 8.73 25.17 -2.69
CA ILE A 365 9.01 25.02 -1.27
C ILE A 365 10.47 25.40 -1.02
N LYS A 366 10.71 26.39 -0.16
CA LYS A 366 12.06 26.61 0.38
C LYS A 366 12.23 25.67 1.57
N LEU A 367 12.90 24.54 1.30
CA LEU A 367 13.18 23.47 2.26
C LEU A 367 14.18 23.93 3.34
N PRO A 368 14.08 23.40 4.57
CA PRO A 368 15.13 23.48 5.58
C PRO A 368 16.44 22.85 5.10
N HIS A 369 17.55 23.21 5.75
CA HIS A 369 18.83 22.63 5.43
C HIS A 369 18.89 21.16 5.88
N GLY A 370 19.34 20.26 5.02
CA GLY A 370 19.47 18.83 5.33
C GLY A 370 18.21 18.01 5.10
N ALA A 371 17.16 18.60 4.49
CA ALA A 371 15.96 17.85 4.09
C ALA A 371 16.29 16.84 2.98
N GLY A 372 16.06 15.55 3.25
CA GLY A 372 16.13 14.46 2.27
C GLY A 372 14.74 13.95 1.90
N HIS A 373 14.59 13.41 0.69
CA HIS A 373 13.36 12.82 0.16
C HIS A 373 12.05 13.56 0.53
N PRO A 374 11.96 14.89 0.29
CA PRO A 374 10.81 15.68 0.69
C PRO A 374 9.57 15.34 -0.14
N ILE A 375 8.43 15.16 0.53
CA ILE A 375 7.14 14.87 -0.11
C ILE A 375 6.15 16.00 0.17
N ALA A 376 5.40 16.40 -0.86
CA ALA A 376 4.25 17.28 -0.71
C ALA A 376 2.96 16.47 -0.87
N VAL A 377 2.04 16.62 0.09
CA VAL A 377 0.73 15.96 0.13
C VAL A 377 -0.36 17.03 0.05
N LEU A 378 -1.30 16.87 -0.89
CA LEU A 378 -2.58 17.56 -0.89
C LEU A 378 -3.64 16.59 -0.35
N SER A 379 -4.29 16.93 0.74
CA SER A 379 -5.31 16.09 1.38
C SER A 379 -6.52 16.94 1.81
N GLN A 380 -7.51 16.28 2.44
CA GLN A 380 -8.65 16.95 3.05
C GLN A 380 -8.22 18.17 3.88
N ASN A 381 -8.90 19.30 3.66
CA ASN A 381 -8.61 20.55 4.37
C ASN A 381 -8.86 20.41 5.88
N GLY A 382 -7.98 20.96 6.71
CA GLY A 382 -8.17 21.04 8.16
C GLY A 382 -7.80 19.78 8.98
N VAL A 383 -7.53 18.64 8.36
CA VAL A 383 -7.18 17.37 9.06
C VAL A 383 -5.83 16.81 8.61
N ASP A 384 -5.20 15.95 9.42
CA ASP A 384 -3.97 15.26 8.97
C ASP A 384 -4.31 14.31 7.80
N PHE A 385 -3.37 14.07 6.90
CA PHE A 385 -3.65 13.23 5.73
C PHE A 385 -3.93 11.77 6.11
N GLN A 386 -3.46 11.33 7.28
CA GLN A 386 -3.71 9.98 7.80
C GLN A 386 -5.17 9.82 8.29
N ASP A 387 -5.88 10.92 8.57
CA ASP A 387 -7.25 10.94 9.11
C ASP A 387 -8.33 11.19 8.04
N ASN A 388 -7.97 11.27 6.77
CA ASN A 388 -8.91 11.69 5.71
C ASN A 388 -10.03 10.68 5.42
N VAL A 389 -9.98 9.48 6.00
CA VAL A 389 -10.98 8.42 5.84
C VAL A 389 -12.35 8.79 6.42
N PHE A 390 -12.41 9.74 7.38
CA PHE A 390 -13.66 10.17 8.00
C PHE A 390 -14.51 11.09 7.10
N ASP A 391 -13.92 11.67 6.07
CA ASP A 391 -14.63 12.38 5.00
C ASP A 391 -14.67 11.49 3.76
N THR A 392 -15.84 10.87 3.55
CA THR A 392 -16.05 9.89 2.49
C THR A 392 -15.94 10.50 1.09
N GLU A 393 -15.97 11.84 0.98
CA GLU A 393 -15.79 12.57 -0.28
C GLU A 393 -14.37 13.08 -0.49
N ALA A 394 -13.47 12.92 0.49
CA ALA A 394 -12.10 13.42 0.42
C ALA A 394 -11.31 12.81 -0.74
N TYR A 395 -10.38 13.59 -1.28
CA TYR A 395 -9.38 13.17 -2.26
C TYR A 395 -7.99 13.47 -1.71
N GLN A 396 -7.01 12.71 -2.17
CA GLN A 396 -5.62 12.88 -1.76
C GLN A 396 -4.67 12.81 -2.95
N TYR A 397 -3.55 13.51 -2.85
CA TYR A 397 -2.51 13.51 -3.87
C TYR A 397 -1.17 13.73 -3.21
N TRP A 398 -0.11 13.16 -3.77
CA TRP A 398 1.25 13.48 -3.35
C TRP A 398 2.23 13.37 -4.50
N ALA A 399 3.37 14.04 -4.34
CA ALA A 399 4.51 13.91 -5.23
C ALA A 399 5.79 14.33 -4.50
N ASP A 400 6.92 13.82 -5.00
CA ASP A 400 8.24 14.22 -4.55
C ASP A 400 8.48 15.70 -4.86
N VAL A 401 9.12 16.36 -3.91
CA VAL A 401 9.66 17.69 -4.07
C VAL A 401 11.10 17.53 -4.51
N ASP A 402 11.49 18.16 -5.61
CA ASP A 402 12.89 18.17 -6.04
C ASP A 402 13.74 18.83 -4.93
N GLU A 403 14.67 18.09 -4.33
CA GLU A 403 15.45 18.55 -3.16
C GLU A 403 16.27 19.81 -3.44
N HIS A 404 16.80 19.93 -4.65
CA HIS A 404 17.74 20.99 -5.02
C HIS A 404 17.04 22.31 -5.33
N THR A 405 15.88 22.22 -5.95
CA THR A 405 15.10 23.37 -6.40
C THR A 405 13.91 23.63 -5.49
N GLY A 406 13.39 22.65 -4.78
CA GLY A 406 12.15 22.72 -4.01
C GLY A 406 10.90 22.81 -4.88
N LYS A 407 10.94 22.28 -6.11
CA LYS A 407 9.79 22.30 -7.03
C LYS A 407 9.04 20.98 -6.95
N VAL A 408 7.72 21.04 -7.07
CA VAL A 408 6.84 19.87 -7.15
C VAL A 408 5.67 20.18 -8.08
N GLU A 409 5.18 19.16 -8.78
CA GLU A 409 4.01 19.23 -9.64
C GLU A 409 3.12 18.02 -9.39
N ILE A 410 1.83 18.26 -9.18
CA ILE A 410 0.81 17.23 -9.07
C ILE A 410 -0.25 17.50 -10.15
N PRO A 411 -0.31 16.69 -11.23
CA PRO A 411 -1.30 16.84 -12.27
C PRO A 411 -2.65 16.24 -11.81
N ARG A 412 -3.72 16.54 -12.56
CA ARG A 412 -5.02 15.84 -12.46
C ARG A 412 -5.70 15.94 -11.09
N VAL A 413 -5.42 16.98 -10.32
CA VAL A 413 -6.02 17.22 -9.01
C VAL A 413 -7.47 17.67 -9.18
N LYS A 414 -8.43 17.01 -8.52
CA LYS A 414 -9.84 17.43 -8.51
C LYS A 414 -9.92 18.89 -8.02
N ALA A 415 -10.74 19.71 -8.68
CA ALA A 415 -10.93 21.08 -8.24
C ALA A 415 -11.58 21.11 -6.86
N ASP A 416 -10.86 21.62 -5.86
CA ASP A 416 -11.29 21.67 -4.47
C ASP A 416 -10.35 22.56 -3.64
N THR A 417 -10.61 22.61 -2.33
CA THR A 417 -9.73 23.21 -1.33
C THR A 417 -9.04 22.12 -0.50
N TYR A 418 -7.72 22.16 -0.45
CA TYR A 418 -6.87 21.15 0.17
C TYR A 418 -6.04 21.73 1.31
N ARG A 419 -5.61 20.84 2.22
CA ARG A 419 -4.43 21.07 3.04
C ARG A 419 -3.19 20.64 2.26
N LEU A 420 -2.15 21.48 2.26
CA LEU A 420 -0.80 21.12 1.86
C LEU A 420 0.00 20.72 3.11
N THR A 421 0.46 19.47 3.15
CA THR A 421 1.45 18.98 4.12
C THR A 421 2.76 18.72 3.40
N VAL A 422 3.88 19.19 3.94
CA VAL A 422 5.22 18.85 3.43
C VAL A 422 6.06 18.31 4.57
N TYR A 423 6.62 17.12 4.39
CA TYR A 423 7.59 16.51 5.29
C TYR A 423 8.83 16.08 4.51
N ALA A 424 9.91 15.81 5.22
CA ALA A 424 11.18 15.38 4.64
C ALA A 424 12.00 14.64 5.70
N GLU A 425 12.81 13.70 5.25
CA GLU A 425 13.78 13.01 6.08
C GLU A 425 14.78 14.00 6.68
N GLY A 426 15.19 13.72 7.92
CA GLY A 426 16.17 14.52 8.65
C GLY A 426 15.63 15.81 9.27
N ILE A 427 14.35 16.15 9.05
CA ILE A 427 13.72 17.36 9.56
C ILE A 427 12.63 17.04 10.59
N PHE A 428 12.78 17.58 11.81
CA PHE A 428 11.72 17.50 12.83
C PHE A 428 10.52 18.40 12.46
N GLY A 429 9.33 17.80 12.58
CA GLY A 429 8.05 18.43 12.27
C GLY A 429 7.72 18.43 10.77
N GLN A 430 6.55 18.98 10.43
CA GLN A 430 6.08 19.08 9.05
C GLN A 430 5.53 20.48 8.77
N TYR A 431 5.62 20.92 7.53
CA TYR A 431 4.92 22.13 7.10
C TYR A 431 3.45 21.81 6.84
N VAL A 432 2.54 22.63 7.37
CA VAL A 432 1.11 22.53 7.12
C VAL A 432 0.56 23.87 6.67
N GLN A 433 -0.20 23.87 5.60
CA GLN A 433 -0.96 25.02 5.12
C GLN A 433 -2.35 24.56 4.65
N ASP A 434 -3.39 24.99 5.36
CA ASP A 434 -4.79 24.84 4.92
C ASP A 434 -5.15 25.84 3.80
N ASP A 435 -6.32 25.63 3.21
CA ASP A 435 -6.95 26.52 2.23
C ASP A 435 -6.18 26.66 0.91
N VAL A 436 -5.50 25.60 0.46
CA VAL A 436 -4.85 25.53 -0.86
C VAL A 436 -5.89 25.18 -1.92
N VAL A 437 -6.27 26.17 -2.74
CA VAL A 437 -7.30 26.01 -3.78
C VAL A 437 -6.71 25.49 -5.09
N VAL A 438 -7.30 24.41 -5.61
CA VAL A 438 -7.07 23.92 -6.97
C VAL A 438 -8.29 24.20 -7.84
N GLU A 439 -8.07 24.85 -8.98
CA GLU A 439 -9.13 25.20 -9.93
C GLU A 439 -9.12 24.28 -11.15
N ALA A 440 -10.30 23.87 -11.61
CA ALA A 440 -10.46 23.07 -12.82
C ALA A 440 -9.86 23.78 -14.05
N GLY A 441 -9.19 23.02 -14.92
CA GLY A 441 -8.60 23.50 -16.16
C GLY A 441 -7.42 24.47 -16.01
N LYS A 442 -6.86 24.63 -14.79
CA LYS A 442 -5.75 25.55 -14.51
C LYS A 442 -4.66 24.89 -13.69
N THR A 443 -3.51 25.56 -13.64
CA THR A 443 -2.42 25.24 -12.72
C THR A 443 -2.42 26.22 -11.56
N SER A 444 -2.85 25.74 -10.39
CA SER A 444 -2.73 26.47 -9.13
C SER A 444 -1.28 26.45 -8.64
N LYS A 445 -0.80 27.55 -8.05
CA LYS A 445 0.59 27.67 -7.62
C LYS A 445 0.70 28.11 -6.17
N THR A 446 1.49 27.39 -5.37
CA THR A 446 1.80 27.75 -3.98
C THR A 446 3.29 27.97 -3.80
N LYS A 447 3.68 29.01 -3.08
CA LYS A 447 5.08 29.26 -2.68
C LYS A 447 5.16 29.30 -1.17
N VAL A 448 6.01 28.45 -0.59
CA VAL A 448 6.12 28.32 0.86
C VAL A 448 7.57 28.38 1.30
N HIS A 449 7.78 28.81 2.54
CA HIS A 449 9.06 28.68 3.21
C HIS A 449 8.87 27.86 4.47
N TRP A 450 9.33 26.62 4.41
CA TRP A 450 9.33 25.74 5.56
C TRP A 450 10.58 26.00 6.40
N LYS A 451 10.37 26.08 7.71
CA LYS A 451 11.42 26.11 8.72
C LYS A 451 11.22 24.89 9.59
N GLU A 452 12.30 24.16 9.84
CA GLU A 452 12.34 23.07 10.80
C GLU A 452 11.82 23.55 12.17
N GLU A 453 11.06 22.70 12.84
CA GLU A 453 10.65 22.98 14.21
C GLU A 453 11.85 22.89 15.15
N SER A 454 12.00 23.85 16.06
CA SER A 454 13.05 23.83 17.08
C SER A 454 12.56 24.46 18.37
N ALA A 455 12.87 23.82 19.50
CA ALA A 455 12.64 24.33 20.84
C ALA A 455 13.86 25.05 21.43
N GLY A 456 15.04 25.00 20.78
CA GLY A 456 16.21 25.75 21.22
C GLY A 456 17.51 25.22 20.66
N LYS A 457 18.51 25.09 21.54
CA LYS A 457 19.78 24.45 21.18
C LYS A 457 19.65 22.95 21.40
N GLU A 458 19.81 22.18 20.34
CA GLU A 458 19.91 20.71 20.40
C GLU A 458 21.11 20.29 21.26
N LEU A 459 20.85 19.41 22.23
CA LEU A 459 21.86 18.71 23.01
C LEU A 459 22.24 17.40 22.33
N TRP A 460 21.25 16.65 21.86
CA TRP A 460 21.40 15.42 21.12
C TRP A 460 20.12 15.06 20.36
N ARG A 461 20.27 14.14 19.42
CA ARG A 461 19.19 13.41 18.74
C ARG A 461 19.51 11.91 18.73
N ILE A 462 18.48 11.08 18.73
CA ILE A 462 18.56 9.63 18.50
C ILE A 462 17.63 9.33 17.33
N GLY A 463 18.14 8.60 16.34
CA GLY A 463 17.45 8.33 15.09
C GLY A 463 17.36 9.52 14.13
N THR A 464 16.65 9.30 13.04
CA THR A 464 16.48 10.14 11.87
C THR A 464 14.99 10.41 11.71
N PRO A 465 14.54 11.68 11.79
CA PRO A 465 13.13 11.98 11.61
C PRO A 465 12.74 11.80 10.14
N ASP A 466 12.26 10.61 9.80
CA ASP A 466 11.89 10.15 8.46
C ASP A 466 10.52 9.45 8.43
N LYS A 467 9.83 9.41 9.58
CA LYS A 467 8.54 8.76 9.84
C LYS A 467 8.62 7.23 9.97
N SER A 468 9.82 6.67 10.04
CA SER A 468 10.10 5.23 10.05
C SER A 468 10.83 4.79 11.31
N SER A 469 10.59 3.54 11.72
CA SER A 469 11.42 2.82 12.70
C SER A 469 12.50 1.95 12.04
N GLY A 470 12.73 2.13 10.74
CA GLY A 470 13.56 1.20 9.97
C GLY A 470 15.05 1.22 10.32
N GLU A 471 15.62 2.30 10.86
CA GLU A 471 17.06 2.31 11.18
C GLU A 471 17.42 1.52 12.46
N TYR A 472 16.42 1.12 13.24
CA TYR A 472 16.60 0.36 14.48
C TYR A 472 16.78 -1.14 14.20
N ARG A 473 17.24 -1.90 15.20
CA ARG A 473 17.49 -3.35 15.13
C ARG A 473 16.26 -4.09 14.61
N HIS A 474 16.48 -5.06 13.72
CA HIS A 474 15.43 -5.80 13.00
C HIS A 474 14.53 -4.93 12.11
N GLY A 475 14.93 -3.70 11.82
CA GLY A 475 14.33 -2.80 10.83
C GLY A 475 14.83 -3.10 9.41
N TYR A 476 15.46 -2.09 8.78
CA TYR A 476 16.10 -2.12 7.46
C TYR A 476 17.38 -2.96 7.40
N GLU A 477 17.80 -3.56 8.52
CA GLU A 477 18.87 -4.55 8.51
C GLU A 477 18.56 -5.64 7.48
N ARG A 478 19.59 -6.06 6.74
CA ARG A 478 19.45 -6.99 5.62
C ARG A 478 19.77 -8.39 6.10
N ASP A 479 18.79 -9.27 6.05
CA ASP A 479 18.97 -10.63 6.52
C ASP A 479 20.04 -11.37 5.67
N PRO A 480 21.16 -11.80 6.27
CA PRO A 480 22.23 -12.45 5.54
C PRO A 480 21.92 -13.90 5.14
N THR A 481 20.85 -14.50 5.69
CA THR A 481 20.55 -15.93 5.56
C THR A 481 19.71 -16.28 4.33
N HIS A 482 19.03 -15.29 3.74
CA HIS A 482 18.21 -15.44 2.54
C HIS A 482 18.87 -14.78 1.30
N PRO A 483 18.91 -15.44 0.12
CA PRO A 483 19.55 -14.97 -1.11
C PRO A 483 19.20 -13.57 -1.63
N LEU A 484 17.98 -13.08 -1.37
CA LEU A 484 17.61 -11.70 -1.75
C LEU A 484 17.85 -10.68 -0.64
N HIS A 485 18.31 -11.13 0.52
CA HIS A 485 18.57 -10.30 1.69
C HIS A 485 17.39 -9.36 1.98
N PRO A 486 16.22 -9.92 2.38
CA PRO A 486 15.09 -9.11 2.84
C PRO A 486 15.54 -8.12 3.91
N GLU A 487 14.80 -7.02 4.03
CA GLU A 487 14.91 -6.24 5.27
C GLU A 487 14.19 -7.02 6.38
N GLU A 488 14.83 -7.13 7.54
CA GLU A 488 14.42 -8.03 8.61
C GLU A 488 13.00 -7.76 9.10
N TYR A 489 12.55 -6.50 9.11
CA TYR A 489 11.20 -6.14 9.53
C TYR A 489 10.09 -6.81 8.70
N ARG A 490 10.43 -7.36 7.53
CA ARG A 490 9.49 -8.01 6.63
C ARG A 490 9.36 -9.49 6.90
N ILE A 491 10.39 -10.06 7.49
CA ILE A 491 10.34 -11.40 8.05
C ILE A 491 9.39 -11.32 9.25
N TYR A 492 8.55 -12.35 9.39
CA TYR A 492 7.61 -12.45 10.49
C TYR A 492 8.27 -12.08 11.83
N TRP A 493 7.73 -11.05 12.50
CA TRP A 493 8.33 -10.42 13.68
C TRP A 493 8.72 -11.40 14.79
N GLY A 494 7.97 -12.51 14.94
CA GLY A 494 8.23 -13.55 15.92
C GLY A 494 9.47 -14.40 15.62
N ALA A 495 10.15 -14.18 14.49
CA ALA A 495 11.44 -14.78 14.14
C ALA A 495 12.60 -14.20 14.98
N TYR A 496 12.45 -12.97 15.50
CA TYR A 496 13.46 -12.30 16.32
C TYR A 496 12.99 -12.14 17.75
N ASP A 497 13.82 -12.57 18.68
CA ASP A 497 13.47 -12.73 20.07
C ASP A 497 14.00 -11.58 20.93
N TYR A 498 13.14 -10.63 21.25
CA TYR A 498 13.51 -9.42 21.99
C TYR A 498 14.27 -9.71 23.30
N HIS A 499 13.90 -10.76 24.05
CA HIS A 499 14.59 -11.06 25.30
C HIS A 499 15.98 -11.67 25.06
N GLU A 500 16.17 -12.39 23.97
CA GLU A 500 17.50 -12.89 23.60
C GLU A 500 18.40 -11.76 23.07
N ASP A 501 17.82 -10.77 22.36
CA ASP A 501 18.53 -9.58 21.89
C ASP A 501 18.90 -8.62 23.03
N PHE A 502 18.00 -8.46 24.01
CA PHE A 502 18.13 -7.52 25.13
C PHE A 502 17.96 -8.23 26.49
N PRO A 503 18.85 -9.17 26.87
CA PRO A 503 18.67 -10.00 28.08
C PRO A 503 18.74 -9.22 29.40
N GLU A 504 19.37 -8.04 29.39
CA GLU A 504 19.47 -7.12 30.54
C GLU A 504 18.63 -5.86 30.35
N GLY A 505 17.76 -5.84 29.33
CA GLY A 505 17.03 -4.67 28.88
C GLY A 505 17.89 -3.67 28.11
N VAL A 506 17.28 -2.53 27.75
CA VAL A 506 17.91 -1.50 26.91
C VAL A 506 18.54 -0.40 27.76
N THR A 507 19.83 -0.18 27.56
CA THR A 507 20.54 1.03 28.02
C THR A 507 21.30 1.64 26.84
N PHE A 508 20.74 2.71 26.28
CA PHE A 508 21.31 3.43 25.14
C PHE A 508 22.13 4.62 25.62
N ARG A 509 23.41 4.72 25.25
CA ARG A 509 24.26 5.87 25.57
C ARG A 509 24.45 6.76 24.36
N VAL A 510 23.94 7.98 24.44
CA VAL A 510 24.03 8.97 23.37
C VAL A 510 25.50 9.24 23.01
N GLY A 511 25.83 9.03 21.74
CA GLY A 511 27.18 9.24 21.18
C GLY A 511 28.12 8.05 21.34
N GLU A 512 27.68 6.95 21.97
CA GLU A 512 28.45 5.71 22.12
C GLU A 512 27.69 4.47 21.57
N SER A 513 26.39 4.35 21.85
CA SER A 513 25.52 3.29 21.34
C SER A 513 25.16 3.46 19.87
N ASP A 514 24.81 2.34 19.23
CA ASP A 514 24.36 2.27 17.83
C ASP A 514 22.85 2.01 17.79
N VAL A 515 22.11 2.79 16.99
CA VAL A 515 20.64 2.66 16.93
C VAL A 515 20.19 1.33 16.31
N GLY A 516 20.96 0.78 15.38
CA GLY A 516 20.67 -0.48 14.70
C GLY A 516 21.00 -1.70 15.54
N ASP A 517 21.85 -1.57 16.57
CA ASP A 517 22.21 -2.68 17.46
C ASP A 517 21.50 -2.61 18.82
N ASP A 518 21.36 -1.40 19.38
CA ASP A 518 21.02 -1.19 20.79
C ASP A 518 19.56 -0.76 21.03
N LEU A 519 18.75 -0.62 19.98
CA LEU A 519 17.33 -0.29 20.05
C LEU A 519 16.54 -1.16 19.06
N ASN A 520 15.45 -1.79 19.50
CA ASN A 520 14.61 -2.59 18.62
C ASN A 520 13.64 -1.71 17.80
N TYR A 521 13.30 -2.09 16.57
CA TYR A 521 12.29 -1.33 15.80
C TYR A 521 10.91 -1.28 16.49
N ILE A 522 10.58 -2.26 17.36
CA ILE A 522 9.40 -2.26 18.24
C ILE A 522 9.80 -2.27 19.73
N HIS A 523 9.19 -1.38 20.50
CA HIS A 523 9.39 -1.23 21.94
C HIS A 523 8.12 -1.68 22.69
N TRP A 524 8.22 -2.81 23.38
CA TRP A 524 7.09 -3.59 23.91
C TRP A 524 6.72 -3.27 25.36
N SER A 525 5.45 -3.43 25.73
CA SER A 525 5.04 -3.49 27.15
C SER A 525 5.23 -4.88 27.79
N VAL A 526 5.20 -5.91 26.95
CA VAL A 526 5.42 -7.34 27.22
C VAL A 526 5.72 -8.00 25.88
N TYR A 527 6.65 -8.96 25.83
CA TYR A 527 7.06 -9.60 24.58
C TYR A 527 6.57 -11.06 24.49
N GLY A 528 6.19 -11.51 23.30
CA GLY A 528 5.72 -12.88 23.05
C GLY A 528 4.24 -13.09 23.33
N GLY A 529 3.83 -14.34 23.45
CA GLY A 529 2.44 -14.76 23.65
C GLY A 529 1.71 -15.10 22.34
N LYS A 530 0.45 -14.67 22.24
CA LYS A 530 -0.40 -14.95 21.08
C LYS A 530 0.27 -14.47 19.78
N GLY A 531 0.29 -15.32 18.75
CA GLY A 531 0.86 -14.96 17.45
C GLY A 531 2.38 -14.79 17.45
N SER A 532 3.10 -15.37 18.43
CA SER A 532 4.57 -15.41 18.53
C SER A 532 5.08 -16.86 18.58
N LEU A 533 6.35 -17.09 18.20
CA LEU A 533 7.04 -18.36 18.47
C LEU A 533 7.34 -18.57 19.97
N ARG A 534 7.39 -17.49 20.75
CA ARG A 534 7.41 -17.56 22.22
C ARG A 534 5.98 -17.62 22.73
N GLU A 535 5.52 -18.83 23.05
CA GLU A 535 4.15 -19.03 23.56
C GLU A 535 3.91 -18.39 24.94
N ASP A 536 4.92 -18.44 25.82
CA ASP A 536 4.85 -17.86 27.16
C ASP A 536 5.32 -16.39 27.13
N PRO A 537 4.45 -15.40 27.34
CA PRO A 537 4.85 -14.00 27.27
C PRO A 537 5.88 -13.66 28.37
N TYR A 538 6.91 -12.91 27.98
CA TYR A 538 7.95 -12.40 28.85
C TYR A 538 7.63 -10.96 29.26
N CYS A 539 7.15 -10.78 30.49
CA CYS A 539 6.83 -9.46 31.04
C CYS A 539 8.05 -8.72 31.60
N GLY A 540 9.13 -9.45 31.89
CA GLY A 540 10.31 -8.88 32.53
C GLY A 540 10.10 -8.43 33.98
N ASP A 541 11.06 -7.67 34.51
CA ASP A 541 10.95 -6.92 35.77
C ASP A 541 11.16 -5.41 35.59
N GLY A 542 11.09 -4.96 34.34
CA GLY A 542 11.30 -3.58 33.90
C GLY A 542 12.25 -3.46 32.71
N ASP A 543 12.91 -4.55 32.33
CA ASP A 543 13.83 -4.72 31.19
C ASP A 543 13.13 -4.76 29.81
N VAL A 544 11.82 -4.99 29.79
CA VAL A 544 11.01 -4.96 28.55
C VAL A 544 10.39 -3.60 28.31
N ASN A 545 9.68 -3.08 29.31
CA ASN A 545 8.80 -1.91 29.17
C ASN A 545 9.46 -0.58 29.57
N ASN A 546 10.74 -0.59 29.98
CA ASN A 546 11.53 0.62 30.22
C ASN A 546 12.80 0.62 29.37
N TRP A 547 13.12 1.78 28.79
CA TRP A 547 14.31 1.98 27.98
C TRP A 547 15.10 3.17 28.53
N THR A 548 16.32 2.90 28.99
CA THR A 548 17.18 3.91 29.61
C THR A 548 18.07 4.57 28.57
N VAL A 549 18.06 5.90 28.54
CA VAL A 549 18.93 6.76 27.72
C VAL A 549 19.89 7.52 28.63
N LEU A 550 21.18 7.30 28.45
CA LEU A 550 22.26 7.98 29.16
C LEU A 550 22.91 9.01 28.25
N PHE A 551 23.17 10.22 28.77
CA PHE A 551 23.78 11.28 27.98
C PHE A 551 24.55 12.29 28.84
N ASP A 552 25.65 12.81 28.28
CA ASP A 552 26.45 13.84 28.93
C ASP A 552 26.04 15.25 28.49
N VAL A 553 25.89 16.16 29.46
CA VAL A 553 25.65 17.57 29.17
C VAL A 553 26.77 18.44 29.74
N SER A 554 27.37 19.28 28.90
CA SER A 554 28.36 20.23 29.38
C SER A 554 27.71 21.36 30.19
N LYS A 555 28.40 21.84 31.23
CA LYS A 555 28.01 23.05 31.99
C LYS A 555 27.74 24.26 31.09
N HIS A 556 28.47 24.38 29.98
CA HIS A 556 28.27 25.47 29.02
C HIS A 556 26.94 25.35 28.27
N ALA A 557 26.50 24.14 27.94
CA ALA A 557 25.23 23.91 27.27
C ALA A 557 24.02 24.31 28.14
N LEU A 558 24.11 24.15 29.46
CA LEU A 558 23.07 24.53 30.43
C LEU A 558 23.15 25.98 30.91
N HIS A 559 24.20 26.72 30.56
CA HIS A 559 24.40 28.07 31.09
C HIS A 559 23.29 29.03 30.61
N LYS A 560 22.55 29.59 31.59
CA LYS A 560 21.39 30.47 31.38
C LYS A 560 20.25 29.83 30.59
N LYS A 561 20.12 28.50 30.69
CA LYS A 561 18.97 27.75 30.18
C LYS A 561 17.95 27.59 31.30
N SER A 562 16.67 27.77 30.97
CA SER A 562 15.58 27.62 31.94
C SER A 562 14.60 26.53 31.55
N GLU A 563 14.54 26.17 30.28
CA GLU A 563 13.59 25.19 29.77
C GLU A 563 14.32 24.18 28.87
N ALA A 564 13.96 22.92 29.04
CA ALA A 564 14.35 21.82 28.20
C ALA A 564 13.10 21.21 27.53
N THR A 565 13.26 20.71 26.32
CA THR A 565 12.19 20.05 25.57
C THR A 565 12.70 18.74 24.99
N LEU A 566 12.10 17.62 25.41
CA LEU A 566 12.25 16.34 24.72
C LEU A 566 11.11 16.21 23.71
N THR A 567 11.46 16.17 22.44
CA THR A 567 10.54 15.81 21.36
C THR A 567 10.66 14.31 21.12
N VAL A 568 9.52 13.62 21.19
CA VAL A 568 9.37 12.20 20.86
C VAL A 568 8.50 12.11 19.62
N GLN A 569 9.03 11.50 18.55
CA GLN A 569 8.26 11.12 17.37
C GLN A 569 8.20 9.60 17.33
N LEU A 570 6.99 9.08 17.10
CA LEU A 570 6.73 7.66 16.90
C LEU A 570 6.32 7.43 15.46
N SER A 571 6.93 6.44 14.83
CA SER A 571 6.51 5.92 13.52
C SER A 571 5.22 5.10 13.63
N GLY A 572 4.91 4.59 14.83
CA GLY A 572 3.64 3.93 15.16
C GLY A 572 3.45 3.67 16.66
N ALA A 573 2.22 3.40 17.07
CA ALA A 573 1.90 2.94 18.42
C ALA A 573 0.67 2.02 18.40
N LYS A 574 0.74 0.87 19.09
CA LYS A 574 -0.42 0.01 19.35
C LYS A 574 -0.92 0.26 20.77
N THR A 575 -2.11 0.83 20.90
CA THR A 575 -2.86 0.83 22.18
C THR A 575 -3.74 -0.42 22.26
N ALA A 576 -4.54 -0.55 23.31
CA ALA A 576 -5.52 -1.64 23.39
C ALA A 576 -6.69 -1.53 22.39
N ALA A 577 -6.70 -0.52 21.53
CA ALA A 577 -7.64 -0.45 20.40
C ALA A 577 -7.21 -1.32 19.20
N GLY A 578 -5.94 -1.75 19.13
CA GLY A 578 -5.41 -2.45 17.95
C GLY A 578 -5.56 -1.62 16.68
N ASN A 579 -6.11 -2.20 15.60
CA ASN A 579 -6.50 -1.49 14.36
C ASN A 579 -7.99 -1.15 14.32
N THR A 580 -8.74 -1.32 15.41
CA THR A 580 -10.20 -1.17 15.34
C THR A 580 -10.65 0.27 15.31
N ASP A 581 -9.86 1.18 15.90
CA ASP A 581 -10.25 2.55 16.20
C ASP A 581 -11.69 2.60 16.77
N VAL A 582 -11.95 1.75 17.77
CA VAL A 582 -13.20 1.76 18.52
C VAL A 582 -12.89 1.86 20.00
N PHE A 583 -13.40 2.91 20.65
CA PHE A 583 -13.28 3.06 22.09
C PHE A 583 -13.99 1.93 22.84
N ASN A 584 -13.25 1.22 23.68
CA ASN A 584 -13.79 0.22 24.62
C ASN A 584 -13.33 0.54 26.05
N ALA A 585 -14.25 1.04 26.88
CA ALA A 585 -13.96 1.39 28.27
C ALA A 585 -13.56 0.19 29.16
N SER A 586 -13.73 -1.05 28.68
CA SER A 586 -13.30 -2.26 29.41
C SER A 586 -11.81 -2.55 29.23
N GLU A 587 -11.17 -1.96 28.22
CA GLU A 587 -9.73 -2.09 27.95
C GLU A 587 -8.94 -1.06 28.77
N PRO A 588 -8.10 -1.46 29.74
CA PRO A 588 -7.39 -0.53 30.63
C PRO A 588 -6.40 0.39 29.90
N TYR A 589 -5.87 -0.06 28.77
CA TYR A 589 -4.84 0.62 27.98
C TYR A 589 -5.38 1.09 26.62
N ILE A 590 -6.71 1.33 26.54
CA ILE A 590 -7.36 1.86 25.34
C ILE A 590 -6.74 3.20 24.94
N ASP A 591 -6.55 4.05 25.93
CA ASP A 591 -5.71 5.24 25.87
C ASP A 591 -4.41 4.91 26.61
N LEU A 592 -3.31 4.75 25.86
CA LEU A 592 -2.05 4.21 26.36
C LEU A 592 -1.21 5.31 27.02
N PRO A 593 -0.92 5.23 28.33
CA PRO A 593 0.00 6.16 28.98
C PRO A 593 1.45 5.85 28.58
N TYR A 594 2.17 6.87 28.12
CA TYR A 594 3.60 6.83 27.85
C TYR A 594 4.32 7.79 28.82
N THR A 595 5.28 7.26 29.58
CA THR A 595 5.92 7.98 30.68
C THR A 595 7.38 8.28 30.37
N VAL A 596 7.83 9.47 30.79
CA VAL A 596 9.24 9.89 30.72
C VAL A 596 9.71 10.30 32.11
N VAL A 597 10.84 9.77 32.54
CA VAL A 597 11.51 10.14 33.81
C VAL A 597 12.87 10.73 33.49
N ILE A 598 13.18 11.91 34.03
CA ILE A 598 14.48 12.59 33.81
C ILE A 598 15.18 12.74 35.16
N ASN A 599 16.34 12.12 35.33
CA ASN A 599 17.12 12.13 36.57
C ASN A 599 16.26 11.83 37.82
N GLY A 600 15.34 10.86 37.71
CA GLY A 600 14.41 10.47 38.78
C GLY A 600 13.15 11.36 38.93
N TYR A 601 12.95 12.35 38.06
CA TYR A 601 11.77 13.21 38.04
C TYR A 601 10.84 12.83 36.88
N GLU A 602 9.72 12.21 37.23
CA GLU A 602 8.66 11.84 36.29
C GLU A 602 7.97 13.09 35.69
N GLN A 603 7.79 13.07 34.38
CA GLN A 603 7.02 14.08 33.64
C GLN A 603 5.55 13.64 33.52
N PRO A 604 4.61 14.59 33.33
CA PRO A 604 3.23 14.24 33.00
C PRO A 604 3.21 13.30 31.80
N SER A 605 2.54 12.15 31.96
CA SER A 605 2.49 11.14 30.90
C SER A 605 1.80 11.68 29.65
N TRP A 606 2.32 11.29 28.48
CA TRP A 606 1.62 11.46 27.21
C TRP A 606 0.58 10.36 27.08
N ILE A 607 -0.68 10.73 26.92
CA ILE A 607 -1.75 9.78 26.64
C ILE A 607 -1.87 9.63 25.13
N ILE A 608 -1.46 8.47 24.61
CA ILE A 608 -1.64 8.09 23.21
C ILE A 608 -3.09 7.61 23.06
N PRO A 609 -3.91 8.30 22.25
CA PRO A 609 -5.33 8.03 22.20
C PRO A 609 -5.65 6.78 21.38
N TRP A 610 -6.75 6.13 21.72
CA TRP A 610 -7.22 4.91 21.05
C TRP A 610 -7.41 5.02 19.53
N ASN A 611 -7.71 6.22 19.02
CA ASN A 611 -7.99 6.47 17.61
C ASN A 611 -6.73 6.79 16.78
N GLN A 612 -5.55 6.59 17.36
CA GLN A 612 -4.24 6.69 16.71
C GLN A 612 -3.45 5.40 16.90
N SER A 613 -4.17 4.29 17.16
CA SER A 613 -3.60 2.99 17.42
C SER A 613 -3.37 2.23 16.11
N SER A 614 -2.25 1.53 16.00
CA SER A 614 -1.91 0.72 14.83
C SER A 614 -1.06 -0.49 15.20
N SER A 615 -1.49 -1.67 14.71
CA SER A 615 -0.82 -2.98 14.82
C SER A 615 0.11 -3.28 13.63
N CYS A 616 0.48 -2.27 12.87
CA CYS A 616 1.39 -2.34 11.70
C CYS A 616 2.75 -2.99 12.00
N GLY A 617 3.40 -2.69 13.12
CA GLY A 617 4.73 -3.19 13.50
C GLY A 617 4.86 -4.70 13.43
N VAL A 618 3.84 -5.41 13.92
CA VAL A 618 3.79 -6.87 13.86
C VAL A 618 3.40 -7.38 12.48
N ARG A 619 2.79 -6.56 11.63
CA ARG A 619 2.38 -6.86 10.24
C ARG A 619 3.43 -6.40 9.22
N SER A 620 4.70 -6.56 9.55
CA SER A 620 5.81 -6.28 8.64
C SER A 620 5.90 -4.82 8.17
N ALA A 621 5.62 -3.85 9.06
CA ALA A 621 5.73 -2.43 8.74
C ALA A 621 6.56 -1.64 9.77
N VAL A 622 7.41 -0.74 9.26
CA VAL A 622 8.21 0.20 10.07
C VAL A 622 7.65 1.63 10.05
N ILE A 623 6.64 1.89 9.22
CA ILE A 623 5.92 3.16 9.07
C ILE A 623 4.44 2.90 9.27
N CYS A 624 3.81 3.66 10.16
CA CYS A 624 2.42 3.49 10.56
C CYS A 624 1.73 4.84 10.76
N TYR A 625 0.70 4.87 11.61
CA TYR A 625 0.12 6.12 12.07
C TYR A 625 1.15 6.91 12.90
N ASN A 626 1.73 7.96 12.32
CA ASN A 626 2.74 8.75 13.01
C ASN A 626 2.13 9.69 14.04
N ILE A 627 2.77 9.78 15.20
CA ILE A 627 2.38 10.70 16.29
C ILE A 627 3.62 11.31 16.95
N ALA A 628 3.46 12.49 17.54
CA ALA A 628 4.57 13.17 18.21
C ALA A 628 4.12 13.92 19.47
N HIS A 629 5.01 14.01 20.45
CA HIS A 629 4.79 14.74 21.70
C HIS A 629 6.04 15.51 22.13
N LYS A 630 5.83 16.66 22.80
CA LYS A 630 6.90 17.49 23.36
C LYS A 630 6.78 17.58 24.87
N PHE A 631 7.65 16.86 25.59
CA PHE A 631 7.79 17.01 27.03
C PHE A 631 8.60 18.26 27.32
N THR A 632 7.98 19.25 27.95
CA THR A 632 8.63 20.52 28.33
C THR A 632 8.83 20.57 29.84
N PHE A 633 10.05 20.81 30.29
CA PHE A 633 10.41 20.76 31.71
C PHE A 633 11.51 21.77 32.08
N ASP A 634 11.69 21.98 33.38
CA ASP A 634 12.71 22.89 33.91
C ASP A 634 14.12 22.36 33.57
N ALA A 635 14.94 23.17 32.90
CA ALA A 635 16.29 22.76 32.51
C ALA A 635 17.20 22.44 33.72
N GLY A 636 16.84 22.89 34.91
CA GLY A 636 17.50 22.56 36.18
C GLY A 636 17.29 21.12 36.63
N LEU A 637 16.40 20.35 35.99
CA LEU A 637 16.36 18.89 36.14
C LEU A 637 17.58 18.22 35.48
N LEU A 638 18.24 18.88 34.53
CA LEU A 638 19.47 18.41 33.92
C LEU A 638 20.69 18.85 34.75
N GLN A 639 21.71 18.00 34.78
CA GLN A 639 22.97 18.26 35.44
C GLN A 639 24.15 18.29 34.47
N SER A 640 25.26 18.90 34.89
CA SER A 640 26.51 18.83 34.14
C SER A 640 27.13 17.44 34.34
N GLY A 641 27.60 16.84 33.25
CA GLY A 641 28.02 15.43 33.22
C GLY A 641 26.85 14.53 32.83
N GLU A 642 26.85 13.31 33.36
CA GLU A 642 25.89 12.28 32.98
C GLU A 642 24.48 12.60 33.49
N ASN A 643 23.50 12.36 32.62
CA ASN A 643 22.08 12.43 32.89
C ASN A 643 21.44 11.12 32.45
N GLU A 644 20.32 10.79 33.07
CA GLU A 644 19.50 9.63 32.78
C GLU A 644 18.10 10.07 32.37
N LEU A 645 17.59 9.43 31.33
CA LEU A 645 16.22 9.56 30.85
C LEU A 645 15.65 8.16 30.66
N ILE A 646 14.50 7.87 31.28
CA ILE A 646 13.80 6.59 31.12
C ILE A 646 12.53 6.84 30.31
N LEU A 647 12.40 6.11 29.20
CA LEU A 647 11.17 6.02 28.40
C LEU A 647 10.42 4.76 28.83
N SER A 648 9.10 4.84 29.01
CA SER A 648 8.35 3.72 29.60
C SER A 648 6.94 3.56 29.07
N LEU A 649 6.55 2.31 28.82
CA LEU A 649 5.17 1.86 28.72
C LEU A 649 4.72 1.22 30.04
N PRO A 650 3.41 1.13 30.33
CA PRO A 650 2.95 0.49 31.54
C PRO A 650 3.31 -1.00 31.53
N TYR A 651 3.79 -1.49 32.67
CA TYR A 651 4.21 -2.89 32.83
C TYR A 651 3.08 -3.86 32.48
N ASN A 652 3.38 -4.82 31.59
CA ASN A 652 2.43 -5.84 31.13
C ASN A 652 1.11 -5.25 30.60
N ALA A 653 1.20 -4.14 29.87
CA ALA A 653 0.05 -3.53 29.22
C ALA A 653 -0.39 -4.38 28.02
N THR A 654 -1.57 -4.98 28.11
CA THR A 654 -2.12 -5.86 27.08
C THR A 654 -3.55 -5.50 26.70
N ASP A 655 -4.04 -6.05 25.59
CA ASP A 655 -5.41 -5.90 25.09
C ASP A 655 -6.12 -7.23 24.83
N TYR A 656 -7.44 -7.17 24.68
CA TYR A 656 -8.17 -8.24 24.01
C TYR A 656 -7.89 -8.20 22.51
N GLU A 657 -7.14 -9.19 22.02
CA GLU A 657 -6.85 -9.34 20.60
C GLU A 657 -7.74 -10.43 20.00
N SER A 658 -8.55 -10.05 19.00
CA SER A 658 -9.46 -10.97 18.30
C SER A 658 -8.78 -11.71 17.14
N ALA A 659 -7.80 -11.06 16.50
CA ALA A 659 -7.01 -11.59 15.40
C ALA A 659 -5.86 -12.47 15.92
N LEU A 660 -5.16 -13.21 15.05
CA LEU A 660 -3.98 -13.97 15.49
C LEU A 660 -2.77 -13.03 15.57
N LEU A 661 -2.70 -12.21 16.61
CA LEU A 661 -1.71 -11.16 16.83
C LEU A 661 -1.31 -11.10 18.31
N PRO A 662 -0.17 -10.46 18.65
CA PRO A 662 0.22 -10.26 20.03
C PRO A 662 -0.74 -9.33 20.76
N THR A 663 -1.05 -9.70 22.00
CA THR A 663 -1.89 -8.90 22.91
C THR A 663 -1.12 -7.72 23.51
N SER A 664 0.15 -7.55 23.19
CA SER A 664 0.98 -6.48 23.74
C SER A 664 0.59 -5.12 23.17
N THR A 665 0.67 -4.08 23.99
CA THR A 665 0.83 -2.72 23.49
C THR A 665 2.31 -2.47 23.17
N TYR A 666 2.57 -1.53 22.25
CA TYR A 666 3.94 -1.20 21.86
C TYR A 666 4.02 0.16 21.19
N VAL A 667 5.24 0.68 21.05
CA VAL A 667 5.56 1.85 20.23
C VAL A 667 6.71 1.54 19.27
N GLN A 668 6.76 2.27 18.16
CA GLN A 668 7.86 2.27 17.21
C GLN A 668 8.39 3.69 17.15
N TYR A 669 9.66 3.91 17.47
CA TYR A 669 10.25 5.25 17.41
C TYR A 669 10.50 5.66 15.96
N ASP A 670 10.40 6.97 15.71
CA ASP A 670 10.91 7.62 14.50
C ASP A 670 12.19 8.37 14.88
N ALA A 671 12.06 9.38 15.73
CA ALA A 671 13.22 10.08 16.26
C ALA A 671 12.96 10.72 17.62
N LEU A 672 14.04 10.90 18.37
CA LEU A 672 14.07 11.61 19.66
C LEU A 672 15.00 12.81 19.55
N ARG A 673 14.62 13.95 20.16
CA ARG A 673 15.46 15.14 20.22
C ARG A 673 15.33 15.86 21.54
N LEU A 674 16.44 16.14 22.20
CA LEU A 674 16.49 16.97 23.40
C LEU A 674 17.09 18.34 23.10
N GLU A 675 16.35 19.41 23.42
CA GLU A 675 16.76 20.80 23.22
C GLU A 675 16.68 21.61 24.51
N VAL A 676 17.45 22.70 24.59
CA VAL A 676 17.42 23.67 25.71
C VAL A 676 17.40 25.12 25.23
N LYS A 677 16.58 25.97 25.85
CA LYS A 677 16.49 27.40 25.53
C LYS A 677 16.89 28.36 26.65
#